data_AF-A0A8H7Y813-F1
#
_entry.id   AF-A0A8H7Y813-F1
#
_cell.length_a   1.000
_cell.length_b   1.000
_cell.length_c   1.000
_cell.angle_alpha   90.00
_cell.angle_beta   90.00
_cell.angle_gamma   90.00
#
_symmetry.space_group_name_H-M   'P 1'
#
loop_
_entity.id
_entity.type
_entity.pdbx_description
1 polymer ?
#
loop_
_entity_poly.entity_id
_entity_poly.type
_entity_poly.pdbx_seq_one_letter_code
_entity_poly.pdbx_strand_id
1 'polypeptide(L)'
;MPPNKRQKLSKPEEKVSNDEESLSGNESEVSFGEDEEMDSISGSESSQPDEDDEIEGMTRQKSKQTSKRKIRATAGTKFGATLQFLLNTETPSTLPLSLKPSIARKRNDEKLEQRAKKVLQVEKKEKEDKARIKDVIGGWGGESERALRKVAQRGVVKLFNVIQQSQASITAATEDAKANRGSGKPTLPAPMIETKGKSKGKNKDNIIGRGKESKCLSNLTLLNIFLTLKISLLLETPTYAAAMVNIQRLLFSFLSSTLPSQVPLHYEQEAVSRKSVAIVGAGSAGLAMLKTFTELDTFVNNSWEVVLFEEREHVGGVWLPDYNDVHPPEIPETPLYPLLHTNTPVPSMAYPGFPFPPGTPLYPSHEYIEAYHRRYAQHYKLLDYISFNHKIQQATWSGSPENGYWNLTVTNAAGHIFHKKFDHLVVASGNHHIPRIPVWKGQDKWLSNAPQNQTRKILHSVYYRKPEAFTGLNVLIVGNGASGRDAASQILDFATTTVVSVRHDGDPLEGVIIKPEISHFTADEIVFVDGTTYSPDVVLLGTGYEQRKPFLTAGGELAVDPAARNNSDKLVTNLKYIFPLYRHILSLSPSYPTNALAFIGLPTFIANCPSDIAQSLFAAHAIINPSILPSRQKLLKELEAYEAYVRANGRDPYINGHQMLTKIESSDYQDELVEFLKDMNAIPRDGKKFVEEWRRDIFEYQYLKRGWKRIEELGTGQDWTKGVRTESQWADLMKRVNDWQKRWEDANGIEFRADMDLVGYFGNQWT
;
A
#
# COMPACT_ATOMS: atom_id res chain seq x y z
N MET A 1 22.81 42.26 -56.81
CA MET A 1 23.72 41.10 -56.88
C MET A 1 23.37 40.13 -55.75
N PRO A 2 22.96 38.89 -56.06
CA PRO A 2 22.92 37.74 -55.15
C PRO A 2 24.07 36.75 -55.51
N PRO A 3 24.17 35.56 -54.90
CA PRO A 3 23.35 34.43 -55.35
C PRO A 3 22.77 33.54 -54.24
N ASN A 4 21.95 32.58 -54.65
CA ASN A 4 21.13 31.70 -53.83
C ASN A 4 21.28 30.24 -54.35
N LYS A 5 20.78 29.24 -53.60
CA LYS A 5 20.68 27.80 -53.90
C LYS A 5 21.96 26.94 -53.85
N ARG A 6 21.82 25.77 -53.20
CA ARG A 6 22.12 24.47 -53.81
C ARG A 6 21.09 23.41 -53.37
N GLN A 7 20.91 22.39 -54.19
CA GLN A 7 19.82 21.40 -54.12
C GLN A 7 20.39 19.98 -54.11
N LYS A 8 19.63 19.04 -53.50
CA LYS A 8 19.51 17.58 -53.75
C LYS A 8 20.70 16.78 -54.31
N LEU A 9 20.91 15.61 -53.72
CA LEU A 9 21.27 14.38 -54.45
C LEU A 9 20.55 13.17 -53.82
N SER A 10 20.41 12.09 -54.58
CA SER A 10 19.55 10.93 -54.29
C SER A 10 20.27 9.59 -54.50
N LYS A 11 19.67 8.52 -53.94
CA LYS A 11 19.82 7.07 -54.24
C LYS A 11 20.09 6.72 -55.72
N PRO A 12 20.62 5.52 -56.11
CA PRO A 12 20.11 4.20 -55.63
C PRO A 12 21.08 2.96 -55.58
N GLU A 13 20.51 1.81 -55.16
CA GLU A 13 20.63 0.38 -55.64
C GLU A 13 21.98 -0.24 -56.10
N GLU A 14 22.20 -1.56 -56.20
CA GLU A 14 21.71 -2.85 -55.62
C GLU A 14 22.57 -4.00 -56.25
N LYS A 15 22.45 -5.26 -55.77
CA LYS A 15 23.08 -6.56 -56.18
C LYS A 15 24.15 -7.08 -55.19
N VAL A 16 24.15 -8.31 -54.64
CA VAL A 16 23.64 -9.67 -54.98
C VAL A 16 24.64 -10.54 -55.76
N SER A 17 24.74 -11.80 -55.31
CA SER A 17 25.44 -12.98 -55.88
C SER A 17 26.97 -12.97 -55.96
N ASN A 18 27.69 -14.09 -55.93
CA ASN A 18 27.56 -15.42 -55.29
C ASN A 18 28.87 -16.19 -55.64
N ASP A 19 28.99 -17.49 -55.30
CA ASP A 19 29.96 -18.46 -55.87
C ASP A 19 31.44 -18.30 -55.44
N GLU A 20 32.29 -19.33 -55.31
CA GLU A 20 32.13 -20.76 -54.94
C GLU A 20 33.54 -21.32 -54.63
N GLU A 21 33.62 -22.43 -53.87
CA GLU A 21 34.73 -23.43 -53.90
C GLU A 21 36.21 -23.00 -53.63
N SER A 22 37.18 -23.86 -53.29
CA SER A 22 37.25 -25.19 -52.63
C SER A 22 38.74 -25.50 -52.26
N LEU A 23 39.04 -26.71 -51.75
CA LEU A 23 40.40 -27.31 -51.50
C LEU A 23 41.17 -26.76 -50.26
N SER A 24 41.56 -27.50 -49.19
CA SER A 24 42.11 -28.86 -48.94
C SER A 24 43.65 -28.89 -48.79
N GLY A 25 44.18 -29.46 -47.69
CA GLY A 25 45.63 -29.79 -47.61
C GLY A 25 46.22 -29.99 -46.19
N ASN A 26 46.50 -31.26 -45.87
CA ASN A 26 47.18 -31.89 -44.72
C ASN A 26 48.33 -31.21 -43.93
N GLU A 27 48.45 -31.65 -42.66
CA GLU A 27 49.63 -32.16 -41.90
C GLU A 27 51.00 -31.45 -42.04
N SER A 28 51.71 -31.10 -40.98
CA SER A 28 52.35 -32.05 -40.03
C SER A 28 53.19 -31.35 -38.93
N GLU A 29 53.53 -32.13 -37.90
CA GLU A 29 54.54 -32.03 -36.82
C GLU A 29 55.66 -30.95 -36.89
N VAL A 30 56.10 -30.44 -35.72
CA VAL A 30 57.42 -30.79 -35.09
C VAL A 30 57.31 -30.60 -33.56
N SER A 31 58.00 -31.45 -32.79
CA SER A 31 58.10 -31.45 -31.31
C SER A 31 59.29 -30.63 -30.77
N PHE A 32 59.35 -30.44 -29.44
CA PHE A 32 60.61 -30.46 -28.68
C PHE A 32 60.33 -30.98 -27.26
N GLY A 33 61.12 -31.94 -26.79
CA GLY A 33 61.19 -32.36 -25.38
C GLY A 33 62.18 -31.48 -24.59
N GLU A 34 62.73 -31.91 -23.46
CA GLU A 34 62.56 -33.15 -22.69
C GLU A 34 63.04 -32.91 -21.22
N ASP A 35 63.51 -33.94 -20.51
CA ASP A 35 64.14 -33.95 -19.17
C ASP A 35 63.15 -33.92 -17.97
N GLU A 36 62.79 -35.07 -17.33
CA GLU A 36 63.58 -35.97 -16.44
C GLU A 36 63.50 -35.56 -14.94
N GLU A 37 63.42 -36.44 -13.92
CA GLU A 37 63.00 -37.86 -13.83
C GLU A 37 62.75 -38.25 -12.32
N MET A 38 62.30 -39.49 -12.08
CA MET A 38 62.35 -40.31 -10.84
C MET A 38 61.52 -39.99 -9.57
N ASP A 39 60.41 -40.73 -9.46
CA ASP A 39 60.23 -41.89 -8.55
C ASP A 39 60.64 -41.85 -7.06
N SER A 40 59.69 -42.21 -6.18
CA SER A 40 59.53 -43.63 -5.78
C SER A 40 58.39 -43.88 -4.78
N ILE A 41 57.93 -45.14 -4.71
CA ILE A 41 56.73 -45.62 -3.99
C ILE A 41 57.11 -46.42 -2.71
N SER A 42 56.39 -46.20 -1.60
CA SER A 42 55.93 -47.21 -0.58
C SER A 42 55.47 -46.51 0.71
N GLY A 43 54.50 -46.99 1.49
CA GLY A 43 53.57 -48.13 1.31
C GLY A 43 52.57 -48.28 2.49
N SER A 44 51.51 -49.07 2.25
CA SER A 44 50.66 -49.85 3.20
C SER A 44 50.15 -49.28 4.55
N GLU A 45 48.81 -49.34 4.69
CA GLU A 45 48.02 -49.91 5.81
C GLU A 45 47.98 -49.17 7.17
N SER A 46 46.85 -48.73 7.77
CA SER A 46 45.46 -49.21 7.98
C SER A 46 45.20 -49.68 9.43
N SER A 47 44.35 -48.95 10.19
CA SER A 47 43.47 -49.40 11.29
C SER A 47 42.87 -48.20 12.08
N GLN A 48 41.67 -48.39 12.64
CA GLN A 48 40.93 -47.48 13.55
C GLN A 48 40.82 -48.14 14.95
N PRO A 49 39.98 -47.70 15.93
CA PRO A 49 39.43 -46.38 16.31
C PRO A 49 39.70 -46.09 17.83
N ASP A 50 38.77 -45.38 18.50
CA ASP A 50 38.51 -45.28 19.96
C ASP A 50 39.39 -44.26 20.75
N GLU A 51 38.91 -43.53 21.78
CA GLU A 51 37.60 -43.51 22.50
C GLU A 51 37.36 -42.10 23.13
N ASP A 52 36.14 -41.79 23.59
CA ASP A 52 35.77 -40.57 24.33
C ASP A 52 36.21 -40.61 25.82
N ASP A 53 36.45 -39.46 26.47
CA ASP A 53 35.94 -39.21 27.83
C ASP A 53 36.09 -37.75 28.34
N GLU A 54 35.14 -37.32 29.17
CA GLU A 54 35.14 -36.04 29.91
C GLU A 54 36.07 -36.07 31.13
N ILE A 55 36.47 -34.92 31.70
CA ILE A 55 36.43 -34.63 33.17
C ILE A 55 36.59 -33.11 33.42
N GLU A 56 35.78 -32.56 34.33
CA GLU A 56 35.83 -31.17 34.79
C GLU A 56 36.99 -30.85 35.77
N GLY A 57 37.40 -29.57 35.77
CA GLY A 57 37.59 -28.82 37.02
C GLY A 57 38.84 -29.08 37.89
N MET A 58 39.87 -28.24 37.71
CA MET A 58 40.87 -28.01 38.78
C MET A 58 41.16 -26.52 39.02
N THR A 59 41.44 -26.21 40.29
CA THR A 59 41.38 -24.85 40.85
C THR A 59 42.72 -24.10 40.85
N ARG A 60 42.66 -22.77 40.69
CA ARG A 60 43.85 -21.89 40.73
C ARG A 60 44.46 -21.81 42.14
N GLN A 61 45.67 -22.34 42.30
CA GLN A 61 46.54 -21.96 43.43
C GLN A 61 47.28 -20.64 43.14
N LYS A 62 47.40 -19.78 44.17
CA LYS A 62 48.22 -18.56 44.14
C LYS A 62 49.52 -18.82 44.91
N SER A 63 50.68 -18.63 44.27
CA SER A 63 51.94 -18.50 45.02
C SER A 63 52.10 -17.08 45.56
N LYS A 64 52.84 -16.95 46.67
CA LYS A 64 53.17 -15.67 47.31
C LYS A 64 54.69 -15.44 47.24
N GLN A 65 55.04 -14.15 47.28
CA GLN A 65 56.18 -13.59 48.03
C GLN A 65 57.58 -13.58 47.39
N THR A 66 57.96 -12.40 46.90
CA THR A 66 59.34 -11.88 47.01
C THR A 66 59.36 -10.44 47.56
N SER A 67 59.79 -10.35 48.82
CA SER A 67 60.78 -9.40 49.36
C SER A 67 60.61 -7.87 49.17
N LYS A 68 60.35 -7.19 50.29
CA LYS A 68 60.38 -5.73 50.47
C LYS A 68 61.80 -5.16 50.42
N ARG A 69 62.01 -3.98 49.84
CA ARG A 69 63.12 -3.07 50.18
C ARG A 69 62.57 -1.67 50.48
N LYS A 70 62.82 -1.15 51.68
CA LYS A 70 62.40 0.21 52.09
C LYS A 70 63.32 1.25 51.46
N ILE A 71 62.75 2.34 50.93
CA ILE A 71 63.46 3.59 50.69
C ILE A 71 62.83 4.68 51.55
N ARG A 72 63.68 5.55 52.13
CA ARG A 72 63.31 6.63 53.05
C ARG A 72 62.53 7.73 52.32
N ALA A 73 61.50 8.28 52.95
CA ALA A 73 60.84 9.49 52.45
C ALA A 73 61.80 10.68 52.50
N THR A 74 61.90 11.42 51.40
CA THR A 74 62.58 12.72 51.34
C THR A 74 61.63 13.83 51.79
N ALA A 75 62.19 14.90 52.36
CA ALA A 75 61.43 15.92 53.10
C ALA A 75 60.42 16.69 52.22
N GLY A 76 59.22 16.93 52.77
CA GLY A 76 58.08 17.53 52.06
C GLY A 76 58.29 18.95 51.52
N THR A 77 59.32 19.66 51.97
CA THR A 77 59.66 21.00 51.48
C THR A 77 60.10 21.04 50.02
N LYS A 78 60.69 19.96 49.48
CA LYS A 78 61.02 19.89 48.04
C LYS A 78 59.82 19.55 47.15
N PHE A 79 58.80 18.88 47.68
CA PHE A 79 57.60 18.54 46.92
C PHE A 79 56.76 19.79 46.62
N GLY A 80 56.51 20.64 47.64
CA GLY A 80 55.75 21.88 47.49
C GLY A 80 56.35 22.84 46.44
N ALA A 81 57.66 23.09 46.50
CA ALA A 81 58.34 23.97 45.54
C ALA A 81 58.25 23.47 44.08
N THR A 82 58.30 22.15 43.87
CA THR A 82 58.20 21.56 42.52
C THR A 82 56.76 21.65 41.98
N LEU A 83 55.76 21.50 42.84
CA LEU A 83 54.35 21.63 42.48
C LEU A 83 53.98 23.08 42.12
N GLN A 84 54.54 24.05 42.85
CA GLN A 84 54.31 25.47 42.59
C GLN A 84 55.00 25.95 41.30
N PHE A 85 56.11 25.33 40.90
CA PHE A 85 56.72 25.56 39.59
C PHE A 85 55.86 25.02 38.44
N LEU A 86 55.30 23.80 38.58
CA LEU A 86 54.43 23.18 37.59
C LEU A 86 53.04 23.85 37.44
N LEU A 87 52.55 24.50 38.49
CA LEU A 87 51.29 25.26 38.45
C LEU A 87 51.42 26.65 37.81
N ASN A 88 52.65 27.18 37.70
CA ASN A 88 52.92 28.53 37.17
C ASN A 88 53.38 28.53 35.70
N THR A 89 53.50 27.38 35.04
CA THR A 89 53.79 27.32 33.60
C THR A 89 52.50 27.39 32.78
N GLU A 90 52.28 28.53 32.12
CA GLU A 90 51.21 28.66 31.11
C GLU A 90 51.45 27.69 29.94
N THR A 91 50.50 26.79 29.70
CA THR A 91 50.58 25.82 28.61
C THR A 91 49.97 26.36 27.31
N PRO A 92 50.73 26.45 26.21
CA PRO A 92 50.14 26.60 24.89
C PRO A 92 49.55 25.28 24.37
N SER A 93 48.58 25.39 23.46
CA SER A 93 47.90 24.32 22.70
C SER A 93 46.81 23.51 23.44
N THR A 94 45.60 23.55 22.86
CA THR A 94 44.40 22.82 23.29
C THR A 94 44.24 21.50 22.54
N LEU A 95 45.27 20.64 22.58
CA LEU A 95 45.22 19.28 22.02
C LEU A 95 45.15 18.25 23.16
N PRO A 96 44.07 17.44 23.26
CA PRO A 96 43.95 16.47 24.35
C PRO A 96 44.96 15.33 24.17
N LEU A 97 45.79 15.08 25.20
CA LEU A 97 46.69 13.93 25.22
C LEU A 97 45.92 12.64 24.95
N SER A 98 46.32 11.89 23.93
CA SER A 98 45.70 10.61 23.61
C SER A 98 45.98 9.58 24.71
N LEU A 99 44.93 8.93 25.20
CA LEU A 99 45.05 7.83 26.16
C LEU A 99 45.74 6.64 25.48
N LYS A 100 46.56 5.90 26.25
CA LYS A 100 47.22 4.68 25.76
C LYS A 100 46.20 3.74 25.09
N PRO A 101 46.49 3.17 23.89
CA PRO A 101 45.51 2.43 23.09
C PRO A 101 44.77 1.30 23.83
N SER A 102 45.42 0.63 24.78
CA SER A 102 44.79 -0.41 25.62
C SER A 102 43.69 0.11 26.54
N ILE A 103 43.83 1.34 27.05
CA ILE A 103 42.82 2.00 27.91
C ILE A 103 41.69 2.56 27.03
N ALA A 104 42.01 3.05 25.82
CA ALA A 104 41.02 3.49 24.87
C ALA A 104 40.11 2.35 24.39
N ARG A 105 40.66 1.18 24.06
CA ARG A 105 39.89 -0.03 23.73
C ARG A 105 38.97 -0.44 24.87
N LYS A 106 39.51 -0.67 26.08
CA LYS A 106 38.70 -1.07 27.25
C LYS A 106 37.54 -0.10 27.54
N ARG A 107 37.75 1.21 27.40
CA ARG A 107 36.69 2.22 27.58
C ARG A 107 35.66 2.22 26.45
N ASN A 108 36.01 1.81 25.24
CA ASN A 108 35.06 1.61 24.15
C ASN A 108 34.25 0.32 24.34
N ASP A 109 34.89 -0.75 24.82
CA ASP A 109 34.21 -2.01 25.17
C ASP A 109 33.19 -1.78 26.29
N GLU A 110 33.58 -1.09 27.36
CA GLU A 110 32.68 -0.68 28.46
C GLU A 110 31.52 0.22 27.97
N LYS A 111 31.75 1.09 26.98
CA LYS A 111 30.70 1.91 26.35
C LYS A 111 29.75 1.08 25.48
N LEU A 112 30.27 0.11 24.72
CA LEU A 112 29.47 -0.81 23.91
C LEU A 112 28.58 -1.68 24.79
N GLU A 113 29.12 -2.21 25.90
CA GLU A 113 28.37 -2.99 26.87
C GLU A 113 27.25 -2.16 27.54
N GLN A 114 27.53 -0.90 27.89
CA GLN A 114 26.50 0.03 28.40
C GLN A 114 25.43 0.39 27.36
N ARG A 115 25.79 0.48 26.07
CA ARG A 115 24.82 0.68 24.98
C ARG A 115 23.94 -0.55 24.79
N ALA A 116 24.53 -1.75 24.73
CA ALA A 116 23.79 -3.02 24.62
C ALA A 116 22.81 -3.20 25.80
N LYS A 117 23.24 -2.92 27.04
CA LYS A 117 22.37 -2.94 28.22
C LYS A 117 21.21 -1.95 28.14
N LYS A 118 21.40 -0.76 27.54
CA LYS A 118 20.32 0.20 27.30
C LYS A 118 19.34 -0.27 26.22
N VAL A 119 19.82 -0.84 25.12
CA VAL A 119 18.96 -1.39 24.06
C VAL A 119 18.07 -2.50 24.62
N LEU A 120 18.63 -3.47 25.36
CA LEU A 120 17.85 -4.53 26.01
C LEU A 120 16.83 -4.01 27.03
N GLN A 121 17.12 -2.90 27.72
CA GLN A 121 16.15 -2.24 28.61
C GLN A 121 15.03 -1.54 27.83
N VAL A 122 15.32 -0.93 26.68
CA VAL A 122 14.33 -0.32 25.79
C VAL A 122 13.44 -1.40 25.17
N GLU A 123 14.01 -2.46 24.60
CA GLU A 123 13.24 -3.59 24.04
C GLU A 123 12.35 -4.27 25.10
N LYS A 124 12.85 -4.46 26.32
CA LYS A 124 12.04 -5.00 27.42
C LYS A 124 10.88 -4.06 27.75
N LYS A 125 11.13 -2.76 27.84
CA LYS A 125 10.10 -1.75 28.08
C LYS A 125 9.08 -1.69 26.93
N GLU A 126 9.51 -1.81 25.68
CA GLU A 126 8.62 -1.87 24.51
C GLU A 126 7.77 -3.13 24.49
N LYS A 127 8.30 -4.28 24.93
CA LYS A 127 7.50 -5.50 25.14
C LYS A 127 6.47 -5.32 26.26
N GLU A 128 6.85 -4.67 27.37
CA GLU A 128 5.94 -4.33 28.47
C GLU A 128 4.87 -3.29 28.06
N ASP A 129 5.21 -2.29 27.26
CA ASP A 129 4.28 -1.29 26.74
C ASP A 129 3.39 -1.85 25.61
N LYS A 130 3.86 -2.82 24.80
CA LYS A 130 3.03 -3.59 23.84
C LYS A 130 2.03 -4.51 24.53
N ALA A 131 2.37 -5.06 25.70
CA ALA A 131 1.45 -5.82 26.55
C ALA A 131 0.42 -4.93 27.28
N ARG A 132 0.53 -3.61 27.17
CA ARG A 132 -0.32 -2.64 27.87
C ARG A 132 -1.36 -2.06 26.93
N ILE A 133 -2.60 -2.50 27.08
CA ILE A 133 -3.75 -1.93 26.34
C ILE A 133 -3.80 -0.42 26.60
N LYS A 134 -3.65 0.35 25.52
CA LYS A 134 -3.54 1.81 25.55
C LYS A 134 -4.79 2.39 24.90
N ASP A 135 -5.73 2.89 25.71
CA ASP A 135 -6.96 3.53 25.23
C ASP A 135 -6.62 4.67 24.26
N VAL A 136 -6.96 4.52 22.97
CA VAL A 136 -6.60 5.47 21.90
C VAL A 136 -7.63 6.61 21.82
N ILE A 137 -7.71 7.44 22.86
CA ILE A 137 -8.34 8.78 22.78
C ILE A 137 -7.48 9.78 23.56
N GLY A 138 -6.43 10.30 22.89
CA GLY A 138 -5.62 11.40 23.43
C GLY A 138 -6.29 12.75 23.17
N GLY A 139 -6.55 13.55 24.21
CA GLY A 139 -7.10 14.90 24.00
C GLY A 139 -7.58 15.68 25.23
N TRP A 140 -7.58 15.10 26.44
CA TRP A 140 -8.08 15.78 27.65
C TRP A 140 -7.03 15.76 28.77
N GLY A 141 -6.87 16.89 29.46
CA GLY A 141 -5.90 17.04 30.54
C GLY A 141 -6.16 16.05 31.69
N GLY A 142 -5.09 15.44 32.22
CA GLY A 142 -5.19 14.26 33.11
C GLY A 142 -5.95 14.47 34.43
N GLU A 143 -6.25 15.69 34.84
CA GLU A 143 -7.09 15.97 36.01
C GLU A 143 -8.59 15.86 35.68
N SER A 144 -9.05 16.42 34.55
CA SER A 144 -10.44 16.32 34.11
C SER A 144 -10.81 14.87 33.78
N GLU A 145 -9.89 14.11 33.18
CA GLU A 145 -10.09 12.70 32.86
C GLU A 145 -10.25 11.84 34.13
N ARG A 146 -9.43 12.09 35.17
CA ARG A 146 -9.54 11.39 36.48
C ARG A 146 -10.86 11.70 37.19
N ALA A 147 -11.38 12.92 37.06
CA ALA A 147 -12.70 13.28 37.58
C ALA A 147 -13.81 12.54 36.81
N LEU A 148 -13.77 12.54 35.48
CA LEU A 148 -14.75 11.87 34.63
C LEU A 148 -14.73 10.34 34.81
N ARG A 149 -13.57 9.69 34.89
CA ARG A 149 -13.46 8.25 35.20
C ARG A 149 -14.11 7.91 36.55
N LYS A 150 -13.92 8.73 37.59
CA LYS A 150 -14.59 8.54 38.89
C LYS A 150 -16.11 8.73 38.82
N VAL A 151 -16.60 9.66 38.01
CA VAL A 151 -18.05 9.86 37.79
C VAL A 151 -18.65 8.68 37.02
N ALA A 152 -17.99 8.23 35.95
CA ALA A 152 -18.41 7.06 35.17
C ALA A 152 -18.44 5.78 36.01
N GLN A 153 -17.40 5.51 36.81
CA GLN A 153 -17.36 4.37 37.74
C GLN A 153 -18.52 4.41 38.74
N ARG A 154 -18.84 5.59 39.30
CA ARG A 154 -20.01 5.77 40.19
C ARG A 154 -21.35 5.55 39.46
N GLY A 155 -21.43 5.92 38.18
CA GLY A 155 -22.58 5.65 37.32
C GLY A 155 -22.78 4.15 37.06
N VAL A 156 -21.72 3.44 36.69
CA VAL A 156 -21.74 1.98 36.44
C VAL A 156 -22.12 1.22 37.71
N VAL A 157 -21.56 1.56 38.88
CA VAL A 157 -21.93 0.91 40.16
C VAL A 157 -23.40 1.16 40.51
N LYS A 158 -23.94 2.38 40.27
CA LYS A 158 -25.37 2.64 40.45
C LYS A 158 -26.23 1.81 39.50
N LEU A 159 -25.87 1.72 38.22
CA LEU A 159 -26.60 0.93 37.23
C LEU A 159 -26.59 -0.56 37.60
N PHE A 160 -25.42 -1.09 38.01
CA PHE A 160 -25.29 -2.48 38.44
C PHE A 160 -26.15 -2.79 39.67
N ASN A 161 -26.15 -1.90 40.67
CA ASN A 161 -27.00 -2.06 41.86
C ASN A 161 -28.49 -2.00 41.52
N VAL A 162 -28.91 -1.13 40.58
CA VAL A 162 -30.30 -1.07 40.11
C VAL A 162 -30.69 -2.34 39.35
N ILE A 163 -29.81 -2.87 38.50
CA ILE A 163 -30.05 -4.14 37.79
C ILE A 163 -30.12 -5.31 38.78
N GLN A 164 -29.26 -5.34 39.80
CA GLN A 164 -29.28 -6.37 40.83
C GLN A 164 -30.57 -6.30 41.67
N GLN A 165 -31.03 -5.09 42.02
CA GLN A 165 -32.31 -4.88 42.70
C GLN A 165 -33.51 -5.27 41.81
N SER A 166 -33.49 -4.93 40.51
CA SER A 166 -34.58 -5.33 39.61
C SER A 166 -34.62 -6.85 39.42
N GLN A 167 -33.47 -7.51 39.25
CA GLN A 167 -33.41 -8.97 39.16
C GLN A 167 -33.89 -9.63 40.45
N ALA A 168 -33.46 -9.15 41.62
CA ALA A 168 -33.95 -9.65 42.91
C ALA A 168 -35.49 -9.48 43.08
N SER A 169 -36.05 -8.36 42.61
CA SER A 169 -37.51 -8.16 42.63
C SER A 169 -38.26 -9.11 41.66
N ILE A 170 -37.63 -9.45 40.53
CA ILE A 170 -38.19 -10.40 39.56
C ILE A 170 -38.13 -11.82 40.12
N THR A 171 -37.02 -12.27 40.74
CA THR A 171 -36.97 -13.59 41.38
C THR A 171 -38.00 -13.70 42.50
N ALA A 172 -38.09 -12.71 43.40
CA ALA A 172 -39.12 -12.68 44.45
C ALA A 172 -40.54 -12.81 43.87
N ALA A 173 -40.88 -12.02 42.85
CA ALA A 173 -42.18 -12.11 42.18
C ALA A 173 -42.43 -13.47 41.50
N THR A 174 -41.40 -14.17 41.00
CA THR A 174 -41.54 -15.53 40.47
C THR A 174 -41.67 -16.59 41.55
N GLU A 175 -41.14 -16.36 42.75
CA GLU A 175 -41.30 -17.27 43.90
C GLU A 175 -42.69 -17.11 44.52
N ASP A 176 -43.19 -15.89 44.68
CA ASP A 176 -44.59 -15.62 45.06
C ASP A 176 -45.59 -16.22 44.04
N ALA A 177 -45.28 -16.13 42.74
CA ALA A 177 -46.10 -16.75 41.69
C ALA A 177 -46.05 -18.28 41.68
N LYS A 178 -44.99 -18.90 42.23
CA LYS A 178 -44.89 -20.36 42.44
C LYS A 178 -45.62 -20.78 43.71
N ALA A 179 -45.49 -20.03 44.80
CA ALA A 179 -46.20 -20.28 46.06
C ALA A 179 -47.73 -20.27 45.88
N ASN A 180 -48.24 -19.39 45.01
CA ASN A 180 -49.67 -19.28 44.71
C ASN A 180 -50.23 -20.35 43.74
N ARG A 181 -49.44 -21.33 43.27
CA ARG A 181 -49.92 -22.44 42.43
C ARG A 181 -50.15 -23.72 43.25
N GLY A 182 -51.28 -23.73 43.97
CA GLY A 182 -51.76 -24.93 44.68
C GLY A 182 -51.99 -26.13 43.76
N SER A 183 -51.68 -27.33 44.27
CA SER A 183 -51.74 -28.59 43.51
C SER A 183 -53.18 -29.10 43.34
N GLY A 184 -53.67 -29.17 42.09
CA GLY A 184 -54.95 -29.80 41.74
C GLY A 184 -54.93 -30.41 40.34
N LYS A 185 -55.26 -31.70 40.22
CA LYS A 185 -55.35 -32.42 38.94
C LYS A 185 -56.62 -32.02 38.16
N PRO A 186 -56.62 -32.01 36.82
CA PRO A 186 -57.79 -31.67 36.03
C PRO A 186 -58.75 -32.86 35.85
N THR A 187 -60.05 -32.61 36.04
CA THR A 187 -61.13 -33.54 35.70
C THR A 187 -62.23 -32.77 34.96
N LEU A 188 -62.70 -33.28 33.82
CA LEU A 188 -63.92 -32.86 33.08
C LEU A 188 -65.03 -33.90 33.39
N PRO A 189 -66.34 -33.58 33.47
CA PRO A 189 -67.18 -32.93 32.42
C PRO A 189 -68.11 -31.83 33.03
N ALA A 190 -69.31 -31.40 32.57
CA ALA A 190 -70.24 -31.77 31.47
C ALA A 190 -71.13 -30.54 31.05
N PRO A 191 -71.88 -30.57 29.94
CA PRO A 191 -72.78 -29.47 29.51
C PRO A 191 -74.28 -29.70 29.80
N MET A 192 -75.05 -28.61 29.98
CA MET A 192 -76.51 -28.37 29.73
C MET A 192 -76.84 -26.95 30.26
N ILE A 193 -77.52 -26.00 29.60
CA ILE A 193 -78.83 -25.90 28.90
C ILE A 193 -80.03 -25.56 29.83
N GLU A 194 -80.76 -24.50 29.44
CA GLU A 194 -82.13 -24.05 29.78
C GLU A 194 -82.51 -23.22 31.05
N THR A 195 -82.60 -21.90 30.82
CA THR A 195 -83.78 -21.00 30.96
C THR A 195 -84.65 -20.84 32.23
N LYS A 196 -84.84 -19.53 32.54
CA LYS A 196 -86.06 -18.81 32.99
C LYS A 196 -86.54 -18.93 34.45
N GLY A 197 -86.47 -17.80 35.17
CA GLY A 197 -87.29 -17.46 36.33
C GLY A 197 -87.41 -15.94 36.55
N LYS A 198 -88.62 -15.44 36.89
CA LYS A 198 -88.92 -14.03 37.24
C LYS A 198 -89.50 -13.99 38.68
N SER A 199 -89.59 -12.90 39.46
CA SER A 199 -89.46 -11.43 39.22
C SER A 199 -89.18 -10.70 40.55
N LYS A 200 -89.05 -9.36 40.52
CA LYS A 200 -88.95 -8.40 41.66
C LYS A 200 -87.59 -8.38 42.40
N GLY A 201 -86.89 -7.26 42.57
CA GLY A 201 -87.04 -5.90 42.03
C GLY A 201 -87.11 -4.81 43.11
N LYS A 202 -86.07 -3.97 43.18
CA LYS A 202 -86.12 -2.59 43.72
C LYS A 202 -84.85 -1.81 43.31
N ASN A 203 -85.06 -0.78 42.49
CA ASN A 203 -84.33 0.49 42.31
C ASN A 203 -82.79 0.53 42.48
N LYS A 204 -82.03 0.84 41.41
CA LYS A 204 -81.65 2.20 40.91
C LYS A 204 -80.25 2.59 41.42
N ASP A 205 -79.31 3.14 40.64
CA ASP A 205 -79.29 3.51 39.22
C ASP A 205 -77.95 3.10 38.58
N ASN A 206 -77.95 2.87 37.27
CA ASN A 206 -76.74 2.67 36.47
C ASN A 206 -77.04 2.99 35.01
N ILE A 207 -76.26 3.85 34.35
CA ILE A 207 -76.05 3.82 32.89
C ILE A 207 -74.74 4.54 32.55
N ILE A 208 -73.93 3.87 31.73
CA ILE A 208 -72.75 4.38 31.06
C ILE A 208 -73.05 4.34 29.56
N GLY A 209 -72.56 5.30 28.77
CA GLY A 209 -72.14 4.96 27.39
C GLY A 209 -72.42 5.97 26.28
N ARG A 210 -71.33 6.54 25.76
CA ARG A 210 -70.94 6.65 24.33
C ARG A 210 -71.99 6.90 23.24
N GLY A 211 -71.69 7.85 22.36
CA GLY A 211 -72.12 7.85 20.95
C GLY A 211 -71.29 8.84 20.11
N LYS A 212 -70.68 8.39 19.00
CA LYS A 212 -69.94 9.21 18.03
C LYS A 212 -70.81 9.52 16.82
N GLU A 213 -70.67 10.73 16.27
CA GLU A 213 -70.74 11.08 14.83
C GLU A 213 -69.89 12.36 14.65
N SER A 214 -69.34 12.77 13.50
CA SER A 214 -68.96 12.19 12.19
C SER A 214 -67.89 13.16 11.60
N LYS A 215 -66.98 12.82 10.67
CA LYS A 215 -67.14 12.81 9.20
C LYS A 215 -65.79 12.61 8.46
N CYS A 216 -65.84 12.54 7.14
CA CYS A 216 -64.73 12.30 6.19
C CYS A 216 -63.67 13.42 6.05
N LEU A 217 -62.48 12.98 5.60
CA LEU A 217 -61.60 13.57 4.57
C LEU A 217 -61.39 15.10 4.51
N SER A 218 -60.18 15.53 4.86
CA SER A 218 -59.24 16.07 3.85
C SER A 218 -57.86 16.34 4.49
N ASN A 219 -56.84 15.60 4.04
CA ASN A 219 -55.45 15.99 4.24
C ASN A 219 -54.98 16.67 2.96
N LEU A 220 -54.49 17.91 3.07
CA LEU A 220 -53.42 18.38 2.20
C LEU A 220 -52.42 19.18 3.04
N THR A 221 -51.13 18.88 2.82
CA THR A 221 -49.93 19.65 3.22
C THR A 221 -49.51 19.71 4.71
N LEU A 222 -48.17 19.69 4.91
CA LEU A 222 -47.39 19.92 6.14
C LEU A 222 -47.60 18.85 7.24
N LEU A 223 -46.82 17.79 7.39
CA LEU A 223 -45.37 17.58 7.20
C LEU A 223 -44.47 18.56 7.99
N ASN A 224 -43.67 17.98 8.90
CA ASN A 224 -42.48 18.55 9.56
C ASN A 224 -42.64 19.83 10.40
N ILE A 225 -43.05 19.65 11.66
CA ILE A 225 -42.48 20.25 12.90
C ILE A 225 -43.13 19.50 14.09
N PHE A 226 -42.40 19.31 15.21
CA PHE A 226 -42.78 18.50 16.41
C PHE A 226 -42.70 16.96 16.33
N LEU A 227 -41.55 16.39 15.91
CA LEU A 227 -41.21 15.00 16.27
C LEU A 227 -39.76 14.84 16.77
N THR A 228 -39.39 15.55 17.84
CA THR A 228 -38.08 15.34 18.51
C THR A 228 -38.05 15.66 20.01
N LEU A 229 -39.19 15.98 20.65
CA LEU A 229 -39.20 16.50 22.03
C LEU A 229 -40.46 16.12 22.82
N LYS A 230 -40.73 14.80 23.01
CA LYS A 230 -41.55 14.24 24.11
C LYS A 230 -41.57 12.70 24.19
N ILE A 231 -40.40 12.06 24.29
CA ILE A 231 -40.28 10.66 24.77
C ILE A 231 -39.39 10.65 26.01
N SER A 232 -39.93 11.12 27.14
CA SER A 232 -39.31 11.07 28.48
C SER A 232 -40.29 11.25 29.65
N LEU A 233 -41.61 11.26 29.40
CA LEU A 233 -42.64 11.16 30.44
C LEU A 233 -43.77 10.24 29.94
N LEU A 234 -44.25 9.38 30.84
CA LEU A 234 -45.29 8.32 30.69
C LEU A 234 -44.76 6.88 30.53
N LEU A 235 -43.94 6.45 31.49
CA LEU A 235 -43.98 5.07 32.00
C LEU A 235 -44.37 5.11 33.48
N GLU A 236 -45.67 5.01 33.78
CA GLU A 236 -46.19 4.70 35.12
C GLU A 236 -47.70 4.39 35.08
N THR A 237 -48.05 3.10 34.95
CA THR A 237 -49.23 2.39 35.54
C THR A 237 -49.49 1.05 34.81
N PRO A 238 -49.55 -0.11 35.50
CA PRO A 238 -49.61 -1.42 34.84
C PRO A 238 -50.98 -2.15 34.96
N THR A 239 -51.94 -1.92 34.05
CA THR A 239 -53.26 -2.60 34.11
C THR A 239 -53.96 -2.98 32.79
N TYR A 240 -53.28 -3.04 31.63
CA TYR A 240 -53.95 -3.42 30.35
C TYR A 240 -53.22 -4.44 29.44
N ALA A 241 -52.45 -5.38 30.00
CA ALA A 241 -51.75 -6.40 29.22
C ALA A 241 -52.61 -7.62 28.78
N ALA A 242 -53.74 -7.91 29.45
CA ALA A 242 -54.49 -9.15 29.23
C ALA A 242 -55.61 -9.08 28.17
N ALA A 243 -55.97 -7.88 27.68
CA ALA A 243 -57.14 -7.70 26.82
C ALA A 243 -56.85 -7.67 25.31
N MET A 244 -55.61 -7.44 24.87
CA MET A 244 -55.28 -7.30 23.44
C MET A 244 -54.99 -8.62 22.70
N VAL A 245 -54.68 -9.71 23.42
CA VAL A 245 -54.32 -11.00 22.79
C VAL A 245 -55.52 -11.72 22.17
N ASN A 246 -56.74 -11.51 22.69
CA ASN A 246 -57.95 -12.20 22.21
C ASN A 246 -58.70 -11.49 21.06
N ILE A 247 -58.34 -10.27 20.69
CA ILE A 247 -58.96 -9.57 19.54
C ILE A 247 -58.21 -9.88 18.24
N GLN A 248 -56.89 -10.09 18.28
CA GLN A 248 -56.10 -10.45 17.09
C GLN A 248 -56.42 -11.86 16.55
N ARG A 249 -56.80 -12.82 17.41
CA ARG A 249 -57.16 -14.19 16.96
C ARG A 249 -58.55 -14.31 16.34
N LEU A 250 -59.49 -13.43 16.68
CA LEU A 250 -60.86 -13.48 16.15
C LEU A 250 -61.04 -12.73 14.81
N LEU A 251 -60.16 -11.76 14.51
CA LEU A 251 -60.15 -11.07 13.22
C LEU A 251 -59.48 -11.89 12.09
N PHE A 252 -58.57 -12.81 12.43
CA PHE A 252 -57.90 -13.68 11.44
C PHE A 252 -58.76 -14.85 10.95
N SER A 253 -59.80 -15.27 11.69
CA SER A 253 -60.65 -16.42 11.30
C SER A 253 -61.87 -16.05 10.44
N PHE A 254 -62.15 -14.75 10.22
CA PHE A 254 -63.33 -14.29 9.48
C PHE A 254 -63.03 -13.77 8.06
N LEU A 255 -61.75 -13.67 7.68
CA LEU A 255 -61.32 -13.14 6.38
C LEU A 255 -60.74 -14.20 5.42
N SER A 256 -60.68 -15.48 5.81
CA SER A 256 -60.16 -16.55 4.94
C SER A 256 -61.22 -17.38 4.20
N SER A 257 -62.51 -17.05 4.33
CA SER A 257 -63.62 -17.89 3.83
C SER A 257 -64.37 -17.35 2.61
N THR A 258 -63.99 -16.19 2.06
CA THR A 258 -64.63 -15.60 0.87
C THR A 258 -63.63 -14.96 -0.09
N LEU A 259 -62.90 -15.80 -0.83
CA LEU A 259 -62.18 -15.41 -2.05
C LEU A 259 -62.53 -16.39 -3.18
N PRO A 260 -63.13 -15.94 -4.29
CA PRO A 260 -62.95 -16.59 -5.58
C PRO A 260 -61.50 -16.41 -6.06
N SER A 261 -61.08 -17.28 -6.99
CA SER A 261 -59.74 -17.39 -7.57
C SER A 261 -58.92 -16.10 -7.69
N GLN A 262 -57.66 -16.18 -7.26
CA GLN A 262 -56.68 -15.09 -7.32
C GLN A 262 -56.36 -14.69 -8.77
N VAL A 263 -56.36 -13.38 -9.04
CA VAL A 263 -55.45 -12.75 -9.99
C VAL A 263 -54.66 -11.72 -9.19
N PRO A 264 -53.33 -11.83 -9.06
CA PRO A 264 -52.56 -10.86 -8.30
C PRO A 264 -52.42 -9.56 -9.11
N LEU A 265 -53.15 -8.53 -8.67
CA LEU A 265 -52.81 -7.14 -8.98
C LEU A 265 -51.49 -6.81 -8.28
N HIS A 266 -50.38 -6.90 -9.02
CA HIS A 266 -49.12 -6.32 -8.57
C HIS A 266 -49.28 -4.81 -8.45
N TYR A 267 -49.35 -4.32 -7.22
CA TYR A 267 -48.97 -2.94 -6.93
C TYR A 267 -47.45 -2.92 -6.74
N GLU A 268 -46.73 -2.77 -7.85
CA GLU A 268 -45.32 -2.41 -7.79
C GLU A 268 -45.21 -1.01 -7.17
N GLN A 269 -44.81 -0.95 -5.90
CA GLN A 269 -43.90 0.11 -5.54
C GLN A 269 -42.62 -0.16 -6.32
N GLU A 270 -42.36 0.64 -7.35
CA GLU A 270 -41.05 0.68 -7.99
C GLU A 270 -40.01 0.92 -6.89
N ALA A 271 -39.31 -0.14 -6.51
CA ALA A 271 -38.10 -0.01 -5.73
C ALA A 271 -37.12 0.73 -6.64
N VAL A 272 -36.89 2.02 -6.36
CA VAL A 272 -35.95 2.84 -7.12
C VAL A 272 -34.63 2.09 -7.12
N SER A 273 -34.25 1.55 -8.28
CA SER A 273 -33.04 0.76 -8.43
C SER A 273 -31.85 1.64 -8.09
N ARG A 274 -31.31 1.44 -6.89
CA ARG A 274 -30.17 2.19 -6.38
C ARG A 274 -28.96 1.82 -7.22
N LYS A 275 -28.58 2.70 -8.15
CA LYS A 275 -27.37 2.54 -8.96
C LYS A 275 -26.15 2.29 -8.07
N SER A 276 -25.26 1.45 -8.55
CA SER A 276 -24.29 0.75 -7.72
C SER A 276 -22.90 0.70 -8.37
N VAL A 277 -21.85 0.93 -7.58
CA VAL A 277 -20.45 0.91 -8.01
C VAL A 277 -19.61 0.09 -7.06
N ALA A 278 -18.82 -0.83 -7.62
CA ALA A 278 -17.73 -1.50 -6.92
C ALA A 278 -16.39 -0.83 -7.22
N ILE A 279 -15.57 -0.62 -6.19
CA ILE A 279 -14.15 -0.26 -6.32
C ILE A 279 -13.32 -1.44 -5.81
N VAL A 280 -12.25 -1.83 -6.51
CA VAL A 280 -11.36 -2.93 -6.11
C VAL A 280 -9.99 -2.38 -5.72
N GLY A 281 -9.65 -2.47 -4.43
CA GLY A 281 -8.39 -2.01 -3.81
C GLY A 281 -8.51 -0.66 -3.09
N ALA A 282 -7.98 -0.57 -1.87
CA ALA A 282 -7.89 0.61 -0.98
C ALA A 282 -6.47 1.22 -0.95
N GLY A 283 -5.72 1.07 -2.04
CA GLY A 283 -4.49 1.85 -2.30
C GLY A 283 -4.79 3.32 -2.63
N SER A 284 -3.79 4.07 -3.06
CA SER A 284 -3.92 5.52 -3.33
C SER A 284 -5.05 5.84 -4.33
N ALA A 285 -5.11 5.06 -5.41
CA ALA A 285 -6.13 5.14 -6.46
C ALA A 285 -7.55 4.89 -5.96
N GLY A 286 -7.75 3.87 -5.11
CA GLY A 286 -9.06 3.52 -4.58
C GLY A 286 -9.60 4.57 -3.62
N LEU A 287 -8.73 5.12 -2.77
CA LEU A 287 -9.08 6.22 -1.85
C LEU A 287 -9.36 7.53 -2.61
N ALA A 288 -8.67 7.80 -3.72
CA ALA A 288 -8.97 8.93 -4.60
C ALA A 288 -10.36 8.79 -5.23
N MET A 289 -10.67 7.62 -5.78
CA MET A 289 -11.97 7.34 -6.41
C MET A 289 -13.10 7.42 -5.39
N LEU A 290 -12.92 6.79 -4.24
CA LEU A 290 -13.92 6.76 -3.18
C LEU A 290 -14.21 8.16 -2.62
N LYS A 291 -13.18 8.99 -2.36
CA LYS A 291 -13.37 10.40 -1.98
C LYS A 291 -14.17 11.15 -3.05
N THR A 292 -13.79 10.99 -4.32
CA THR A 292 -14.45 11.67 -5.44
C THR A 292 -15.94 11.32 -5.51
N PHE A 293 -16.31 10.05 -5.32
CA PHE A 293 -17.72 9.66 -5.21
C PHE A 293 -18.42 10.24 -3.97
N THR A 294 -17.78 10.29 -2.80
CA THR A 294 -18.40 10.83 -1.58
C THR A 294 -18.59 12.35 -1.59
N GLU A 295 -17.84 13.09 -2.41
CA GLU A 295 -17.95 14.55 -2.52
C GLU A 295 -18.89 15.02 -3.64
N LEU A 296 -19.18 14.18 -4.64
CA LEU A 296 -20.06 14.56 -5.74
C LEU A 296 -21.54 14.47 -5.33
N ASP A 297 -22.21 15.63 -5.31
CA ASP A 297 -23.63 15.80 -4.97
C ASP A 297 -24.55 14.73 -5.59
N THR A 298 -24.29 14.29 -6.82
CA THR A 298 -25.08 13.24 -7.49
C THR A 298 -25.09 11.92 -6.72
N PHE A 299 -23.94 11.45 -6.21
CA PHE A 299 -23.84 10.20 -5.47
C PHE A 299 -24.51 10.31 -4.09
N VAL A 300 -24.36 11.47 -3.44
CA VAL A 300 -24.95 11.80 -2.13
C VAL A 300 -26.48 11.91 -2.25
N ASN A 301 -26.97 12.73 -3.17
CA ASN A 301 -28.39 13.06 -3.31
C ASN A 301 -29.21 11.93 -3.95
N ASN A 302 -28.69 11.29 -5.01
CA ASN A 302 -29.36 10.13 -5.63
C ASN A 302 -29.12 8.84 -4.86
N SER A 303 -28.40 8.89 -3.72
CA SER A 303 -28.12 7.75 -2.85
C SER A 303 -27.62 6.54 -3.62
N TRP A 304 -26.51 6.65 -4.37
CA TRP A 304 -25.92 5.49 -5.06
C TRP A 304 -25.24 4.55 -4.07
N GLU A 305 -25.26 3.24 -4.31
CA GLU A 305 -24.49 2.26 -3.52
C GLU A 305 -23.03 2.28 -3.99
N VAL A 306 -22.10 2.63 -3.10
CA VAL A 306 -20.66 2.59 -3.38
C VAL A 306 -20.03 1.65 -2.37
N VAL A 307 -19.34 0.62 -2.86
CA VAL A 307 -18.61 -0.33 -2.00
C VAL A 307 -17.21 -0.50 -2.55
N LEU A 308 -16.22 -0.26 -1.70
CA LEU A 308 -14.83 -0.57 -2.00
C LEU A 308 -14.48 -1.90 -1.31
N PHE A 309 -13.92 -2.85 -2.07
CA PHE A 309 -13.42 -4.12 -1.55
C PHE A 309 -11.89 -4.07 -1.45
N GLU A 310 -11.35 -4.39 -0.27
CA GLU A 310 -9.92 -4.50 0.00
C GLU A 310 -9.62 -5.90 0.52
N GLU A 311 -8.63 -6.55 -0.07
CA GLU A 311 -8.20 -7.91 0.29
C GLU A 311 -7.55 -7.94 1.68
N ARG A 312 -6.85 -6.86 2.04
CA ARG A 312 -6.08 -6.72 3.28
C ARG A 312 -6.92 -6.08 4.41
N GLU A 313 -6.35 -6.00 5.59
CA GLU A 313 -7.01 -5.51 6.80
C GLU A 313 -7.12 -3.98 6.90
N HIS A 314 -6.31 -3.24 6.13
CA HIS A 314 -6.17 -1.79 6.21
C HIS A 314 -5.94 -1.11 4.86
N VAL A 315 -6.16 0.21 4.82
CA VAL A 315 -5.89 1.07 3.65
C VAL A 315 -4.40 1.28 3.43
N GLY A 316 -4.02 1.66 2.21
CA GLY A 316 -2.64 2.03 1.85
C GLY A 316 -2.01 1.14 0.76
N GLY A 317 -2.60 -0.03 0.48
CA GLY A 317 -2.13 -0.94 -0.56
C GLY A 317 -0.68 -1.38 -0.32
N VAL A 318 0.22 -1.05 -1.24
CA VAL A 318 1.66 -1.37 -1.13
C VAL A 318 2.34 -0.75 0.10
N TRP A 319 1.80 0.34 0.67
CA TRP A 319 2.38 1.01 1.83
C TRP A 319 2.08 0.31 3.16
N LEU A 320 1.14 -0.64 3.18
CA LEU A 320 0.91 -1.50 4.34
C LEU A 320 1.96 -2.63 4.33
N PRO A 321 2.81 -2.78 5.37
CA PRO A 321 3.85 -3.82 5.37
C PRO A 321 3.30 -5.24 5.31
N ASP A 322 4.11 -6.18 4.84
CA ASP A 322 3.91 -7.61 5.01
C ASP A 322 5.01 -8.11 5.96
N TYR A 323 4.58 -8.65 7.10
CA TYR A 323 5.46 -9.13 8.16
C TYR A 323 5.75 -10.64 8.05
N ASN A 324 5.13 -11.33 7.09
CA ASN A 324 5.34 -12.75 6.87
C ASN A 324 6.64 -12.99 6.08
N ASP A 325 7.31 -14.10 6.38
CA ASP A 325 8.52 -14.52 5.65
C ASP A 325 8.10 -15.37 4.43
N VAL A 326 7.65 -14.67 3.38
CA VAL A 326 7.08 -15.28 2.16
C VAL A 326 8.17 -15.54 1.12
N HIS A 327 8.22 -16.77 0.62
CA HIS A 327 9.20 -17.24 -0.37
C HIS A 327 8.51 -17.79 -1.64
N PRO A 328 9.19 -17.79 -2.80
CA PRO A 328 8.64 -18.38 -4.02
C PRO A 328 8.19 -19.84 -3.81
N PRO A 329 7.06 -20.29 -4.39
CA PRO A 329 6.28 -19.63 -5.43
C PRO A 329 5.20 -18.65 -4.94
N GLU A 330 5.00 -18.53 -3.62
CA GLU A 330 4.04 -17.57 -3.06
C GLU A 330 4.59 -16.14 -3.21
N ILE A 331 3.71 -15.17 -3.49
CA ILE A 331 4.10 -13.77 -3.69
C ILE A 331 3.72 -12.98 -2.43
N PRO A 332 4.64 -12.21 -1.82
CA PRO A 332 4.32 -11.38 -0.66
C PRO A 332 3.24 -10.33 -0.96
N GLU A 333 2.42 -9.98 0.03
CA GLU A 333 1.29 -9.06 -0.16
C GLU A 333 1.71 -7.65 -0.61
N THR A 334 2.98 -7.29 -0.36
CA THR A 334 3.58 -6.05 -0.83
C THR A 334 5.05 -6.24 -1.24
N PRO A 335 5.55 -5.49 -2.24
CA PRO A 335 6.98 -5.37 -2.54
C PRO A 335 7.75 -4.48 -1.55
N LEU A 336 7.09 -3.95 -0.52
CA LEU A 336 7.69 -3.06 0.48
C LEU A 336 8.75 -3.77 1.32
N TYR A 337 9.86 -3.08 1.57
CA TYR A 337 10.92 -3.48 2.48
C TYR A 337 11.07 -2.45 3.63
N PRO A 338 11.40 -2.89 4.86
CA PRO A 338 11.53 -2.02 6.05
C PRO A 338 12.41 -0.78 5.92
N LEU A 339 13.44 -0.81 5.07
CA LEU A 339 14.35 0.34 4.89
C LEU A 339 13.88 1.33 3.80
N LEU A 340 12.74 1.07 3.14
CA LEU A 340 12.26 1.91 2.05
C LEU A 340 11.95 3.34 2.52
N HIS A 341 12.61 4.29 1.88
CA HIS A 341 12.29 5.71 1.92
C HIS A 341 11.70 6.13 0.58
N THR A 342 10.89 7.20 0.56
CA THR A 342 10.36 7.70 -0.71
C THR A 342 11.49 8.18 -1.62
N ASN A 343 11.50 7.74 -2.88
CA ASN A 343 12.42 8.24 -3.90
C ASN A 343 12.09 9.67 -4.39
N THR A 344 10.86 10.14 -4.13
CA THR A 344 10.32 11.44 -4.51
C THR A 344 9.91 12.22 -3.25
N PRO A 345 9.99 13.56 -3.26
CA PRO A 345 9.67 14.37 -2.09
C PRO A 345 8.15 14.33 -1.81
N VAL A 346 7.76 14.11 -0.56
CA VAL A 346 6.34 13.84 -0.23
C VAL A 346 5.31 14.89 -0.67
N PRO A 347 5.61 16.20 -0.79
CA PRO A 347 4.65 17.15 -1.32
C PRO A 347 4.18 16.83 -2.74
N SER A 348 5.08 16.38 -3.64
CA SER A 348 4.69 16.12 -5.03
C SER A 348 3.75 14.94 -5.17
N MET A 349 3.88 13.93 -4.30
CA MET A 349 2.99 12.76 -4.24
C MET A 349 1.80 12.90 -3.28
N ALA A 350 1.57 14.06 -2.66
CA ALA A 350 0.40 14.29 -1.81
C ALA A 350 -0.89 14.43 -2.64
N TYR A 351 -2.04 14.12 -2.04
CA TYR A 351 -3.35 14.42 -2.64
C TYR A 351 -3.54 15.94 -2.64
N PRO A 352 -3.99 16.55 -3.75
CA PRO A 352 -4.27 17.99 -3.81
C PRO A 352 -5.17 18.44 -2.66
N GLY A 353 -4.76 19.51 -1.96
CA GLY A 353 -5.47 20.04 -0.80
C GLY A 353 -5.31 19.24 0.51
N PHE A 354 -4.49 18.18 0.55
CA PHE A 354 -4.24 17.38 1.75
C PHE A 354 -2.74 17.16 2.02
N PRO A 355 -1.99 18.22 2.36
CA PRO A 355 -0.54 18.14 2.59
C PRO A 355 -0.17 17.22 3.76
N PHE A 356 1.07 16.72 3.75
CA PHE A 356 1.68 15.99 4.86
C PHE A 356 1.77 16.88 6.12
N PRO A 357 1.69 16.28 7.33
CA PRO A 357 1.74 17.04 8.58
C PRO A 357 3.12 17.69 8.82
N PRO A 358 3.19 18.79 9.60
CA PRO A 358 4.47 19.39 9.96
C PRO A 358 5.37 18.41 10.70
N GLY A 359 6.68 18.46 10.43
CA GLY A 359 7.67 17.57 11.03
C GLY A 359 7.88 16.23 10.31
N THR A 360 7.10 15.92 9.25
CA THR A 360 7.43 14.82 8.33
C THR A 360 8.71 15.16 7.54
N PRO A 361 9.72 14.26 7.45
CA PRO A 361 10.88 14.46 6.57
C PRO A 361 10.45 14.64 5.11
N LEU A 362 11.28 15.30 4.29
CA LEU A 362 10.94 15.52 2.87
C LEU A 362 10.95 14.20 2.06
N TYR A 363 11.86 13.29 2.40
CA TYR A 363 11.96 11.94 1.85
C TYR A 363 11.87 10.89 2.98
N PRO A 364 10.70 10.71 3.61
CA PRO A 364 10.57 9.90 4.82
C PRO A 364 10.51 8.39 4.53
N SER A 365 10.62 7.60 5.59
CA SER A 365 10.38 6.16 5.57
C SER A 365 8.89 5.84 5.28
N HIS A 366 8.65 4.60 4.85
CA HIS A 366 7.34 4.15 4.37
C HIS A 366 6.18 4.31 5.38
N GLU A 367 6.46 4.26 6.70
CA GLU A 367 5.43 4.35 7.75
C GLU A 367 4.73 5.72 7.74
N TYR A 368 5.43 6.79 7.32
CA TYR A 368 4.81 8.10 7.13
C TYR A 368 3.77 8.08 6.00
N ILE A 369 4.00 7.27 4.97
CA ILE A 369 3.11 7.14 3.81
C ILE A 369 1.90 6.25 4.15
N GLU A 370 2.11 5.16 4.89
CA GLU A 370 1.05 4.34 5.48
C GLU A 370 0.14 5.19 6.39
N ALA A 371 0.73 5.91 7.35
CA ALA A 371 0.01 6.78 8.27
C ALA A 371 -0.73 7.92 7.54
N TYR A 372 -0.16 8.44 6.45
CA TYR A 372 -0.79 9.46 5.62
C TYR A 372 -2.08 8.95 4.94
N HIS A 373 -2.07 7.76 4.33
CA HIS A 373 -3.26 7.17 3.72
C HIS A 373 -4.32 6.82 4.78
N ARG A 374 -3.91 6.29 5.94
CA ARG A 374 -4.82 6.08 7.08
C ARG A 374 -5.47 7.39 7.53
N ARG A 375 -4.70 8.47 7.67
CA ARG A 375 -5.20 9.81 8.04
C ARG A 375 -6.16 10.36 6.98
N TYR A 376 -5.89 10.16 5.69
CA TYR A 376 -6.76 10.58 4.59
C TYR A 376 -8.13 9.89 4.65
N ALA A 377 -8.13 8.56 4.74
CA ALA A 377 -9.36 7.78 4.85
C ALA A 377 -10.20 8.13 6.09
N GLN A 378 -9.54 8.42 7.22
CA GLN A 378 -10.21 8.88 8.44
C GLN A 378 -10.77 10.31 8.31
N HIS A 379 -10.01 11.24 7.73
CA HIS A 379 -10.41 12.64 7.61
C HIS A 379 -11.66 12.81 6.72
N TYR A 380 -11.70 12.11 5.59
CA TYR A 380 -12.83 12.11 4.68
C TYR A 380 -13.89 11.04 4.98
N LYS A 381 -13.78 10.33 6.13
CA LYS A 381 -14.71 9.28 6.60
C LYS A 381 -14.98 8.17 5.57
N LEU A 382 -13.96 7.80 4.79
CA LEU A 382 -14.08 6.82 3.71
C LEU A 382 -14.22 5.38 4.22
N LEU A 383 -13.79 5.10 5.47
CA LEU A 383 -13.73 3.76 6.04
C LEU A 383 -15.09 3.04 6.05
N ASP A 384 -16.19 3.76 6.22
CA ASP A 384 -17.55 3.20 6.27
C ASP A 384 -18.02 2.58 4.95
N TYR A 385 -17.32 2.88 3.84
CA TYR A 385 -17.58 2.32 2.50
C TYR A 385 -16.63 1.16 2.13
N ILE A 386 -15.66 0.82 3.01
CA ILE A 386 -14.61 -0.15 2.72
C ILE A 386 -14.89 -1.48 3.41
N SER A 387 -15.05 -2.53 2.61
CA SER A 387 -15.09 -3.92 3.04
C SER A 387 -13.65 -4.47 3.06
N PHE A 388 -12.96 -4.34 4.20
CA PHE A 388 -11.64 -4.95 4.44
C PHE A 388 -11.72 -6.47 4.56
N ASN A 389 -10.62 -7.17 4.28
CA ASN A 389 -10.55 -8.64 4.26
C ASN A 389 -11.60 -9.26 3.30
N HIS A 390 -11.80 -8.63 2.14
CA HIS A 390 -12.69 -9.09 1.07
C HIS A 390 -11.96 -9.13 -0.28
N LYS A 391 -11.59 -10.35 -0.70
CA LYS A 391 -10.89 -10.60 -1.96
C LYS A 391 -11.88 -10.79 -3.11
N ILE A 392 -11.71 -10.02 -4.19
CA ILE A 392 -12.43 -10.26 -5.44
C ILE A 392 -11.74 -11.41 -6.18
N GLN A 393 -12.44 -12.53 -6.34
CA GLN A 393 -11.94 -13.72 -7.06
C GLN A 393 -12.21 -13.62 -8.55
N GLN A 394 -13.37 -13.06 -8.91
CA GLN A 394 -13.87 -13.02 -10.29
C GLN A 394 -14.77 -11.80 -10.48
N ALA A 395 -14.69 -11.18 -11.65
CA ALA A 395 -15.61 -10.15 -12.10
C ALA A 395 -16.04 -10.43 -13.54
N THR A 396 -17.34 -10.60 -13.79
CA THR A 396 -17.91 -10.84 -15.14
C THR A 396 -18.97 -9.82 -15.48
N TRP A 397 -19.06 -9.42 -16.74
CA TRP A 397 -20.22 -8.70 -17.26
C TRP A 397 -21.34 -9.70 -17.57
N SER A 398 -22.56 -9.38 -17.14
CA SER A 398 -23.74 -10.23 -17.28
C SER A 398 -24.90 -9.43 -17.86
N GLY A 399 -25.40 -9.85 -19.03
CA GLY A 399 -26.50 -9.17 -19.75
C GLY A 399 -26.11 -8.80 -21.17
N SER A 400 -26.78 -7.80 -21.75
CA SER A 400 -26.37 -7.23 -23.04
C SER A 400 -25.33 -6.11 -22.83
N PRO A 401 -24.63 -5.65 -23.88
CA PRO A 401 -23.70 -4.53 -23.78
C PRO A 401 -24.33 -3.19 -23.36
N GLU A 402 -25.65 -3.03 -23.52
CA GLU A 402 -26.39 -1.81 -23.15
C GLU A 402 -27.18 -1.98 -21.84
N ASN A 403 -27.66 -3.20 -21.56
CA ASN A 403 -28.45 -3.55 -20.39
C ASN A 403 -27.83 -4.79 -19.73
N GLY A 404 -26.84 -4.55 -18.87
CA GLY A 404 -26.12 -5.57 -18.12
C GLY A 404 -25.55 -5.01 -16.82
N TYR A 405 -24.85 -5.86 -16.08
CA TYR A 405 -24.24 -5.54 -14.79
C TYR A 405 -22.97 -6.37 -14.57
N TRP A 406 -22.08 -5.85 -13.73
CA TRP A 406 -20.97 -6.60 -13.16
C TRP A 406 -21.47 -7.57 -12.09
N ASN A 407 -21.13 -8.84 -12.23
CA ASN A 407 -21.30 -9.85 -11.20
C ASN A 407 -19.93 -10.14 -10.57
N LEU A 408 -19.76 -9.79 -9.30
CA LEU A 408 -18.52 -9.99 -8.55
C LEU A 408 -18.62 -11.20 -7.64
N THR A 409 -17.66 -12.11 -7.73
CA THR A 409 -17.45 -13.21 -6.78
C THR A 409 -16.45 -12.76 -5.73
N VAL A 410 -16.90 -12.66 -4.47
CA VAL A 410 -16.15 -12.10 -3.34
C VAL A 410 -15.94 -13.17 -2.28
N THR A 411 -14.70 -13.32 -1.79
CA THR A 411 -14.39 -14.13 -0.60
C THR A 411 -14.11 -13.21 0.57
N ASN A 412 -14.78 -13.41 1.71
CA ASN A 412 -14.50 -12.66 2.94
C ASN A 412 -13.48 -13.36 3.86
N ALA A 413 -13.10 -12.69 4.95
CA ALA A 413 -12.19 -13.20 5.99
C ALA A 413 -12.52 -14.59 6.55
N ALA A 414 -13.80 -14.99 6.53
CA ALA A 414 -14.24 -16.31 7.02
C ALA A 414 -14.16 -17.40 5.93
N GLY A 415 -13.63 -17.09 4.75
CA GLY A 415 -13.63 -17.98 3.58
C GLY A 415 -14.99 -18.12 2.90
N HIS A 416 -16.02 -17.40 3.34
CA HIS A 416 -17.34 -17.44 2.69
C HIS A 416 -17.27 -16.72 1.35
N ILE A 417 -17.68 -17.44 0.30
CA ILE A 417 -17.82 -16.91 -1.05
C ILE A 417 -19.27 -16.45 -1.26
N PHE A 418 -19.45 -15.23 -1.74
CA PHE A 418 -20.74 -14.69 -2.13
C PHE A 418 -20.64 -13.92 -3.44
N HIS A 419 -21.80 -13.71 -4.09
CA HIS A 419 -21.90 -12.94 -5.32
C HIS A 419 -22.62 -11.61 -5.06
N LYS A 420 -22.15 -10.52 -5.67
CA LYS A 420 -22.81 -9.23 -5.61
C LYS A 420 -22.80 -8.53 -6.97
N LYS A 421 -23.93 -7.92 -7.32
CA LYS A 421 -24.15 -7.22 -8.59
C LYS A 421 -23.85 -5.74 -8.44
N PHE A 422 -23.26 -5.14 -9.47
CA PHE A 422 -22.97 -3.71 -9.56
C PHE A 422 -23.19 -3.19 -10.99
N ASP A 423 -23.64 -1.96 -11.15
CA ASP A 423 -23.78 -1.35 -12.49
C ASP A 423 -22.42 -0.96 -13.08
N HIS A 424 -21.48 -0.53 -12.22
CA HIS A 424 -20.14 -0.08 -12.61
C HIS A 424 -19.03 -0.75 -11.77
N LEU A 425 -17.88 -0.99 -12.40
CA LEU A 425 -16.67 -1.52 -11.77
C LEU A 425 -15.50 -0.55 -11.97
N VAL A 426 -14.84 -0.19 -10.86
CA VAL A 426 -13.59 0.57 -10.86
C VAL A 426 -12.46 -0.31 -10.33
N VAL A 427 -11.44 -0.50 -11.16
CA VAL A 427 -10.25 -1.28 -10.82
C VAL A 427 -9.14 -0.35 -10.36
N ALA A 428 -8.85 -0.39 -9.05
CA ALA A 428 -7.82 0.42 -8.39
C ALA A 428 -6.79 -0.46 -7.64
N SER A 429 -6.65 -1.72 -8.07
CA SER A 429 -5.87 -2.76 -7.37
C SER A 429 -4.35 -2.63 -7.50
N GLY A 430 -3.86 -1.54 -8.11
CA GLY A 430 -2.44 -1.32 -8.37
C GLY A 430 -1.79 -2.31 -9.36
N ASN A 431 -0.50 -2.08 -9.60
CA ASN A 431 0.30 -2.77 -10.64
C ASN A 431 1.64 -3.33 -10.13
N HIS A 432 1.91 -3.25 -8.83
CA HIS A 432 3.21 -3.60 -8.21
C HIS A 432 3.09 -4.83 -7.31
N HIS A 433 2.58 -5.94 -7.85
CA HIS A 433 2.39 -7.19 -7.08
C HIS A 433 2.95 -8.40 -7.83
N ILE A 434 2.43 -8.70 -9.03
CA ILE A 434 2.86 -9.87 -9.81
C ILE A 434 4.21 -9.57 -10.49
N PRO A 435 5.31 -10.27 -10.13
CA PRO A 435 6.66 -9.94 -10.58
C PRO A 435 6.89 -10.32 -12.04
N ARG A 436 7.63 -9.51 -12.78
CA ARG A 436 8.05 -9.82 -14.16
C ARG A 436 9.39 -10.55 -14.12
N ILE A 437 9.35 -11.87 -14.26
CA ILE A 437 10.53 -12.74 -14.19
C ILE A 437 10.99 -13.11 -15.62
N PRO A 438 12.06 -12.49 -16.17
CA PRO A 438 12.67 -12.96 -17.42
C PRO A 438 13.27 -14.36 -17.25
N VAL A 439 13.35 -15.08 -18.37
CA VAL A 439 13.95 -16.42 -18.47
C VAL A 439 15.09 -16.36 -19.48
N TRP A 440 16.26 -16.86 -19.10
CA TRP A 440 17.45 -16.91 -19.96
C TRP A 440 17.86 -18.33 -20.29
N LYS A 441 18.44 -18.50 -21.48
CA LYS A 441 19.02 -19.78 -21.91
C LYS A 441 20.11 -20.21 -20.92
N GLY A 442 19.98 -21.42 -20.40
CA GLY A 442 20.97 -22.06 -19.51
C GLY A 442 20.77 -21.84 -18.01
N GLN A 443 19.83 -20.98 -17.60
CA GLN A 443 19.65 -20.62 -16.18
C GLN A 443 19.43 -21.83 -15.25
N ASP A 444 18.70 -22.86 -15.72
CA ASP A 444 18.38 -24.03 -14.90
C ASP A 444 19.63 -24.91 -14.67
N LYS A 445 20.57 -24.93 -15.63
CA LYS A 445 21.87 -25.59 -15.47
C LYS A 445 22.74 -24.84 -14.47
N TRP A 446 22.77 -23.50 -14.57
CA TRP A 446 23.48 -22.65 -13.63
C TRP A 446 22.96 -22.80 -12.19
N LEU A 447 21.63 -22.81 -12.00
CA LEU A 447 20.99 -23.05 -10.71
C LEU A 447 21.30 -24.43 -10.13
N SER A 448 21.32 -25.46 -10.99
CA SER A 448 21.61 -26.84 -10.58
C SER A 448 23.09 -27.09 -10.25
N ASN A 449 24.00 -26.34 -10.86
CA ASN A 449 25.45 -26.47 -10.71
C ASN A 449 26.01 -25.50 -9.65
N ALA A 450 25.48 -25.57 -8.43
CA ALA A 450 25.97 -24.75 -7.32
C ALA A 450 27.25 -25.34 -6.70
N PRO A 451 28.27 -24.53 -6.35
CA PRO A 451 29.44 -25.00 -5.62
C PRO A 451 29.08 -25.65 -4.27
N GLN A 452 29.93 -26.56 -3.80
CA GLN A 452 29.69 -27.29 -2.56
C GLN A 452 29.56 -26.32 -1.37
N ASN A 453 28.45 -26.43 -0.62
CA ASN A 453 28.00 -25.53 0.46
C ASN A 453 27.51 -24.14 0.04
N GLN A 454 27.24 -23.90 -1.25
CA GLN A 454 26.54 -22.69 -1.73
C GLN A 454 25.18 -23.06 -2.37
N THR A 455 24.30 -22.08 -2.50
CA THR A 455 23.03 -22.24 -3.22
C THR A 455 22.80 -21.02 -4.09
N ARG A 456 22.87 -21.23 -5.41
CA ARG A 456 22.58 -20.20 -6.40
C ARG A 456 21.09 -19.87 -6.40
N LYS A 457 20.75 -18.58 -6.44
CA LYS A 457 19.36 -18.11 -6.37
C LYS A 457 19.09 -17.04 -7.42
N ILE A 458 17.90 -17.09 -8.02
CA ILE A 458 17.31 -15.98 -8.77
C ILE A 458 16.08 -15.53 -7.98
N LEU A 459 16.08 -14.29 -7.49
CA LEU A 459 15.01 -13.73 -6.65
C LEU A 459 14.52 -12.43 -7.27
N HIS A 460 13.20 -12.16 -7.24
CA HIS A 460 12.68 -10.85 -7.64
C HIS A 460 12.69 -9.85 -6.48
N SER A 461 12.84 -8.57 -6.78
CA SER A 461 12.83 -7.46 -5.80
C SER A 461 11.58 -7.40 -4.90
N VAL A 462 10.47 -8.05 -5.28
CA VAL A 462 9.29 -8.23 -4.40
C VAL A 462 9.60 -9.00 -3.12
N TYR A 463 10.61 -9.90 -3.14
CA TYR A 463 11.09 -10.69 -2.00
C TYR A 463 12.23 -9.99 -1.24
N TYR A 464 12.71 -8.83 -1.70
CA TYR A 464 13.73 -8.08 -0.98
C TYR A 464 13.14 -7.52 0.31
N ARG A 465 13.89 -7.63 1.42
CA ARG A 465 13.48 -7.15 2.75
C ARG A 465 14.62 -6.51 3.53
N LYS A 466 15.81 -7.11 3.49
CA LYS A 466 16.95 -6.75 4.35
C LYS A 466 18.27 -6.95 3.61
N PRO A 467 19.20 -5.96 3.60
CA PRO A 467 20.50 -6.13 2.96
C PRO A 467 21.40 -7.15 3.68
N GLU A 468 21.19 -7.39 4.99
CA GLU A 468 21.95 -8.38 5.77
C GLU A 468 21.86 -9.80 5.19
N ALA A 469 20.77 -10.13 4.47
CA ALA A 469 20.61 -11.42 3.79
C ALA A 469 21.61 -11.66 2.65
N PHE A 470 22.33 -10.62 2.23
CA PHE A 470 23.34 -10.65 1.16
C PHE A 470 24.77 -10.52 1.71
N THR A 471 24.96 -10.58 3.03
CA THR A 471 26.27 -10.40 3.69
C THR A 471 27.29 -11.40 3.17
N GLY A 472 28.42 -10.90 2.65
CA GLY A 472 29.52 -11.72 2.13
C GLY A 472 29.26 -12.40 0.78
N LEU A 473 28.11 -12.15 0.14
CA LEU A 473 27.76 -12.75 -1.16
C LEU A 473 28.22 -11.89 -2.34
N ASN A 474 28.41 -12.52 -3.50
CA ASN A 474 28.55 -11.89 -4.79
C ASN A 474 27.16 -11.74 -5.43
N VAL A 475 26.70 -10.50 -5.63
CA VAL A 475 25.32 -10.21 -6.04
C VAL A 475 25.29 -9.58 -7.43
N LEU A 476 24.46 -10.13 -8.32
CA LEU A 476 24.10 -9.52 -9.60
C LEU A 476 22.68 -8.96 -9.54
N ILE A 477 22.52 -7.66 -9.68
CA ILE A 477 21.22 -6.99 -9.70
C ILE A 477 20.86 -6.70 -11.17
N VAL A 478 19.68 -7.13 -11.61
CA VAL A 478 19.25 -6.98 -13.01
C VAL A 478 18.19 -5.88 -13.11
N GLY A 479 18.55 -4.77 -13.75
CA GLY A 479 17.66 -3.63 -13.99
C GLY A 479 17.94 -2.42 -13.08
N ASN A 480 18.00 -1.23 -13.70
CA ASN A 480 18.32 0.05 -13.06
C ASN A 480 17.09 0.88 -12.67
N GLY A 481 15.95 0.23 -12.40
CA GLY A 481 14.73 0.88 -11.93
C GLY A 481 14.79 1.23 -10.44
N ALA A 482 13.73 1.87 -9.91
CA ALA A 482 13.67 2.33 -8.51
C ALA A 482 14.11 1.25 -7.50
N SER A 483 13.47 0.07 -7.54
CA SER A 483 13.76 -1.05 -6.65
C SER A 483 15.16 -1.64 -6.85
N GLY A 484 15.68 -1.64 -8.09
CA GLY A 484 17.02 -2.13 -8.40
C GLY A 484 18.11 -1.21 -7.85
N ARG A 485 17.94 0.11 -8.01
CA ARG A 485 18.86 1.13 -7.46
C ARG A 485 18.88 1.13 -5.94
N ASP A 486 17.71 1.15 -5.31
CA ASP A 486 17.63 1.21 -3.85
C ASP A 486 18.23 -0.06 -3.22
N ALA A 487 17.84 -1.25 -3.71
CA ALA A 487 18.44 -2.51 -3.28
C ALA A 487 19.96 -2.56 -3.53
N ALA A 488 20.46 -2.06 -4.67
CA ALA A 488 21.89 -1.97 -4.93
C ALA A 488 22.61 -1.07 -3.91
N SER A 489 22.04 0.10 -3.62
CA SER A 489 22.63 1.03 -2.64
C SER A 489 22.64 0.48 -1.22
N GLN A 490 21.65 -0.33 -0.84
CA GLN A 490 21.56 -0.95 0.48
C GLN A 490 22.41 -2.22 0.60
N ILE A 491 22.55 -3.00 -0.48
CA ILE A 491 23.34 -4.25 -0.50
C ILE A 491 24.85 -3.96 -0.54
N LEU A 492 25.26 -2.81 -1.11
CA LEU A 492 26.66 -2.43 -1.31
C LEU A 492 27.52 -2.52 -0.04
N ASP A 493 26.98 -2.14 1.12
CA ASP A 493 27.69 -2.17 2.42
C ASP A 493 27.81 -3.58 3.04
N PHE A 494 27.17 -4.59 2.47
CA PHE A 494 27.07 -5.96 3.03
C PHE A 494 27.63 -7.04 2.10
N ALA A 495 27.41 -6.93 0.79
CA ALA A 495 27.91 -7.88 -0.21
C ALA A 495 29.43 -7.79 -0.39
N THR A 496 30.05 -8.92 -0.78
CA THR A 496 31.47 -8.95 -1.19
C THR A 496 31.67 -8.20 -2.51
N THR A 497 30.74 -8.39 -3.45
CA THR A 497 30.74 -7.72 -4.75
C THR A 497 29.30 -7.39 -5.15
N THR A 498 29.03 -6.15 -5.55
CA THR A 498 27.73 -5.75 -6.14
C THR A 498 27.91 -5.35 -7.60
N VAL A 499 27.25 -6.09 -8.49
CA VAL A 499 27.21 -5.84 -9.94
C VAL A 499 25.78 -5.48 -10.33
N VAL A 500 25.58 -4.46 -11.17
CA VAL A 500 24.27 -4.11 -11.75
C VAL A 500 24.32 -4.29 -13.28
N SER A 501 23.45 -5.15 -13.80
CA SER A 501 23.22 -5.34 -15.23
C SER A 501 22.16 -4.35 -15.73
N VAL A 502 22.50 -3.60 -16.77
CA VAL A 502 21.68 -2.54 -17.38
C VAL A 502 21.59 -2.73 -18.91
N ARG A 503 20.49 -2.28 -19.52
CA ARG A 503 20.30 -2.37 -20.98
C ARG A 503 20.94 -1.23 -21.76
N HIS A 504 21.16 -0.11 -21.10
CA HIS A 504 21.71 1.14 -21.65
C HIS A 504 22.60 1.78 -20.59
N ASP A 505 23.48 2.68 -20.99
CA ASP A 505 24.36 3.43 -20.09
C ASP A 505 23.55 4.17 -19.02
N GLY A 506 23.55 3.60 -17.83
CA GLY A 506 22.94 4.18 -16.64
C GLY A 506 23.99 4.91 -15.81
N ASP A 507 23.56 5.96 -15.12
CA ASP A 507 24.39 6.66 -14.14
C ASP A 507 24.90 5.64 -13.09
N PRO A 508 26.23 5.43 -12.94
CA PRO A 508 26.76 4.43 -12.03
C PRO A 508 26.52 4.84 -10.58
N LEU A 509 25.93 3.94 -9.80
CA LEU A 509 25.99 4.04 -8.34
C LEU A 509 27.47 3.92 -7.92
N GLU A 510 27.97 4.90 -7.16
CA GLU A 510 29.35 4.87 -6.66
C GLU A 510 29.60 3.57 -5.89
N GLY A 511 30.67 2.86 -6.24
CA GLY A 511 31.03 1.55 -5.65
C GLY A 511 30.45 0.32 -6.35
N VAL A 512 29.54 0.47 -7.32
CA VAL A 512 28.92 -0.66 -8.05
C VAL A 512 29.58 -0.90 -9.40
N ILE A 513 29.78 -2.17 -9.77
CA ILE A 513 30.26 -2.56 -11.11
C ILE A 513 29.07 -2.59 -12.07
N ILE A 514 29.11 -1.82 -13.16
CA ILE A 514 28.07 -1.85 -14.19
C ILE A 514 28.43 -2.89 -15.27
N LYS A 515 27.41 -3.63 -15.73
CA LYS A 515 27.48 -4.59 -16.83
C LYS A 515 26.33 -4.37 -17.83
N PRO A 516 26.48 -4.72 -19.11
CA PRO A 516 25.39 -4.66 -20.07
C PRO A 516 24.35 -5.77 -19.80
N GLU A 517 23.37 -5.93 -20.69
CA GLU A 517 22.34 -6.97 -20.56
C GLU A 517 22.95 -8.39 -20.57
N ILE A 518 22.32 -9.31 -19.83
CA ILE A 518 22.67 -10.74 -19.83
C ILE A 518 22.31 -11.35 -21.19
N SER A 519 23.30 -11.97 -21.84
CA SER A 519 23.12 -12.77 -23.04
C SER A 519 22.53 -14.15 -22.69
N HIS A 520 23.23 -14.89 -21.84
CA HIS A 520 22.85 -16.25 -21.43
C HIS A 520 23.62 -16.70 -20.19
N PHE A 521 23.27 -17.87 -19.66
CA PHE A 521 23.94 -18.53 -18.54
C PHE A 521 24.70 -19.76 -19.05
N THR A 522 25.91 -19.99 -18.54
CA THR A 522 26.63 -21.27 -18.68
C THR A 522 26.34 -22.16 -17.46
N ALA A 523 27.05 -23.27 -17.28
CA ALA A 523 26.94 -24.05 -16.05
C ALA A 523 27.51 -23.29 -14.84
N ASP A 524 28.51 -22.42 -15.04
CA ASP A 524 29.31 -21.84 -13.97
C ASP A 524 29.17 -20.31 -13.86
N GLU A 525 28.84 -19.63 -14.96
CA GLU A 525 28.88 -18.17 -15.06
C GLU A 525 27.68 -17.59 -15.83
N ILE A 526 27.50 -16.29 -15.71
CA ILE A 526 26.56 -15.48 -16.48
C ILE A 526 27.36 -14.70 -17.51
N VAL A 527 26.96 -14.78 -18.78
CA VAL A 527 27.62 -14.12 -19.92
C VAL A 527 26.80 -12.89 -20.33
N PHE A 528 27.44 -11.73 -20.42
CA PHE A 528 26.82 -10.49 -20.85
C PHE A 528 26.98 -10.28 -22.37
N VAL A 529 26.25 -9.31 -22.93
CA VAL A 529 26.28 -9.00 -24.38
C VAL A 529 27.66 -8.51 -24.87
N ASP A 530 28.48 -7.93 -23.98
CA ASP A 530 29.88 -7.55 -24.29
C ASP A 530 30.87 -8.73 -24.28
N GLY A 531 30.40 -9.96 -24.05
CA GLY A 531 31.22 -11.16 -23.95
C GLY A 531 31.94 -11.32 -22.60
N THR A 532 31.79 -10.38 -21.67
CA THR A 532 32.34 -10.54 -20.32
C THR A 532 31.48 -11.50 -19.49
N THR A 533 32.08 -12.10 -18.47
CA THR A 533 31.40 -13.06 -17.58
C THR A 533 31.42 -12.63 -16.12
N TYR A 534 30.54 -13.23 -15.31
CA TYR A 534 30.50 -13.08 -13.86
C TYR A 534 29.82 -14.29 -13.20
N SER A 535 30.32 -14.75 -12.06
CA SER A 535 29.70 -15.84 -11.28
C SER A 535 29.18 -15.30 -9.93
N PRO A 536 27.92 -14.87 -9.84
CA PRO A 536 27.31 -14.45 -8.58
C PRO A 536 26.83 -15.66 -7.75
N ASP A 537 26.62 -15.43 -6.46
CA ASP A 537 25.85 -16.33 -5.60
C ASP A 537 24.33 -16.10 -5.77
N VAL A 538 23.93 -14.82 -5.96
CA VAL A 538 22.52 -14.42 -6.06
C VAL A 538 22.30 -13.44 -7.21
N VAL A 539 21.26 -13.70 -8.00
CA VAL A 539 20.71 -12.76 -8.99
C VAL A 539 19.44 -12.13 -8.42
N LEU A 540 19.43 -10.81 -8.23
CA LEU A 540 18.28 -10.04 -7.76
C LEU A 540 17.64 -9.25 -8.90
N LEU A 541 16.41 -9.59 -9.24
CA LEU A 541 15.69 -9.03 -10.38
C LEU A 541 14.94 -7.74 -9.98
N GLY A 542 15.45 -6.59 -10.42
CA GLY A 542 14.79 -5.29 -10.41
C GLY A 542 13.97 -5.04 -11.68
N THR A 543 13.32 -6.08 -12.21
CA THR A 543 12.76 -6.15 -13.58
C THR A 543 11.31 -5.67 -13.71
N GLY A 544 10.69 -5.25 -12.60
CA GLY A 544 9.36 -4.68 -12.55
C GLY A 544 8.25 -5.72 -12.46
N TYR A 545 7.03 -5.33 -12.84
CA TYR A 545 5.82 -6.10 -12.58
C TYR A 545 4.98 -6.27 -13.84
N GLU A 546 4.10 -7.27 -13.83
CA GLU A 546 3.19 -7.56 -14.94
C GLU A 546 1.82 -6.89 -14.74
N GLN A 547 1.30 -6.28 -15.80
CA GLN A 547 -0.03 -5.65 -15.84
C GLN A 547 -1.15 -6.69 -15.92
N ARG A 548 -1.30 -7.49 -14.86
CA ARG A 548 -2.39 -8.46 -14.72
C ARG A 548 -3.47 -7.94 -13.76
N LYS A 549 -4.68 -8.45 -13.93
CA LYS A 549 -5.83 -8.29 -13.03
C LYS A 549 -6.53 -9.65 -12.92
N PRO A 550 -6.05 -10.56 -12.05
CA PRO A 550 -6.46 -11.97 -12.06
C PRO A 550 -7.97 -12.20 -12.03
N PHE A 551 -8.72 -11.37 -11.30
CA PHE A 551 -10.18 -11.46 -11.21
C PHE A 551 -10.92 -11.11 -12.52
N LEU A 552 -10.37 -10.25 -13.38
CA LEU A 552 -10.91 -10.00 -14.72
C LEU A 552 -10.54 -11.14 -15.67
N THR A 553 -9.34 -11.69 -15.56
CA THR A 553 -8.92 -12.84 -16.38
C THR A 553 -9.70 -14.11 -16.02
N ALA A 554 -9.96 -14.36 -14.73
CA ALA A 554 -10.86 -15.41 -14.26
C ALA A 554 -12.32 -15.17 -14.71
N GLY A 555 -12.70 -13.91 -14.93
CA GLY A 555 -13.99 -13.55 -15.54
C GLY A 555 -14.05 -13.75 -17.06
N GLY A 556 -12.91 -13.89 -17.74
CA GLY A 556 -12.84 -13.85 -19.21
C GLY A 556 -12.89 -12.43 -19.81
N GLU A 557 -12.90 -11.40 -18.96
CA GLU A 557 -13.04 -9.98 -19.33
C GLU A 557 -11.70 -9.32 -19.69
N LEU A 558 -10.59 -9.89 -19.25
CA LEU A 558 -9.23 -9.48 -19.62
C LEU A 558 -8.43 -10.68 -20.15
N ALA A 559 -8.25 -10.72 -21.46
CA ALA A 559 -7.42 -11.73 -22.11
C ALA A 559 -5.93 -11.43 -21.89
N VAL A 560 -5.10 -12.48 -21.81
CA VAL A 560 -3.64 -12.36 -21.65
C VAL A 560 -2.97 -12.83 -22.94
N ASP A 561 -2.33 -11.92 -23.66
CA ASP A 561 -1.53 -12.22 -24.86
C ASP A 561 -0.24 -11.37 -24.86
N PRO A 562 0.90 -11.94 -24.43
CA PRO A 562 2.19 -11.24 -24.42
C PRO A 562 2.68 -10.76 -25.80
N ALA A 563 2.15 -11.34 -26.89
CA ALA A 563 2.50 -10.99 -28.26
C ALA A 563 1.63 -9.88 -28.86
N ALA A 564 0.50 -9.52 -28.24
CA ALA A 564 -0.43 -8.51 -28.77
C ALA A 564 0.20 -7.11 -28.87
N ARG A 565 0.04 -6.46 -30.04
CA ARG A 565 0.61 -5.13 -30.41
C ARG A 565 -0.38 -4.24 -31.17
N ASN A 566 -1.68 -4.52 -31.07
CA ASN A 566 -2.75 -3.78 -31.73
C ASN A 566 -4.05 -3.82 -30.89
N ASN A 567 -4.90 -2.81 -31.06
CA ASN A 567 -6.22 -2.80 -30.44
C ASN A 567 -7.12 -3.88 -31.05
N SER A 568 -8.04 -4.41 -30.23
CA SER A 568 -8.99 -5.45 -30.62
C SER A 568 -10.36 -5.21 -29.98
N ASP A 569 -11.38 -5.94 -30.42
CA ASP A 569 -12.73 -5.93 -29.82
C ASP A 569 -12.80 -6.58 -28.42
N LYS A 570 -11.66 -6.85 -27.78
CA LYS A 570 -11.55 -7.34 -26.41
C LYS A 570 -10.51 -6.55 -25.64
N LEU A 571 -10.68 -6.49 -24.32
CA LEU A 571 -9.65 -5.99 -23.43
C LEU A 571 -8.55 -7.05 -23.29
N VAL A 572 -7.31 -6.66 -23.60
CA VAL A 572 -6.12 -7.51 -23.62
C VAL A 572 -5.05 -6.90 -22.72
N THR A 573 -4.27 -7.76 -22.06
CA THR A 573 -2.96 -7.39 -21.50
C THR A 573 -1.83 -8.13 -22.20
N ASN A 574 -0.80 -7.38 -22.59
CA ASN A 574 0.45 -7.94 -23.09
C ASN A 574 1.53 -8.05 -21.99
N LEU A 575 1.09 -8.06 -20.72
CA LEU A 575 1.90 -8.02 -19.50
C LEU A 575 2.57 -6.66 -19.21
N LYS A 576 2.65 -5.73 -20.16
CA LYS A 576 3.16 -4.36 -19.96
C LYS A 576 2.08 -3.28 -20.05
N TYR A 577 1.01 -3.55 -20.79
CA TYR A 577 -0.04 -2.60 -21.15
C TYR A 577 -1.39 -3.31 -21.14
N ILE A 578 -2.44 -2.61 -20.69
CA ILE A 578 -3.85 -3.01 -20.78
C ILE A 578 -4.54 -2.12 -21.82
N PHE A 579 -5.19 -2.73 -22.82
CA PHE A 579 -5.74 -2.03 -23.98
C PHE A 579 -6.91 -2.80 -24.64
N PRO A 580 -7.82 -2.13 -25.39
CA PRO A 580 -7.90 -0.69 -25.63
C PRO A 580 -8.51 0.08 -24.44
N LEU A 581 -7.78 1.08 -23.93
CA LEU A 581 -8.26 1.99 -22.88
C LEU A 581 -8.23 3.44 -23.36
N TYR A 582 -9.34 4.17 -23.22
CA TYR A 582 -9.36 5.61 -23.45
C TYR A 582 -8.68 6.34 -22.29
N ARG A 583 -7.66 7.16 -22.60
CA ARG A 583 -6.85 7.92 -21.64
C ARG A 583 -6.31 7.07 -20.48
N HIS A 584 -6.03 5.78 -20.73
CA HIS A 584 -5.65 4.77 -19.74
C HIS A 584 -6.68 4.47 -18.63
N ILE A 585 -7.91 4.97 -18.74
CA ILE A 585 -8.95 4.86 -17.71
C ILE A 585 -10.10 3.96 -18.17
N LEU A 586 -10.83 4.35 -19.22
CA LEU A 586 -12.09 3.71 -19.59
C LEU A 586 -11.87 2.59 -20.60
N SER A 587 -12.44 1.42 -20.36
CA SER A 587 -12.37 0.32 -21.31
C SER A 587 -13.20 0.60 -22.57
N LEU A 588 -12.58 0.39 -23.74
CA LEU A 588 -13.22 0.56 -25.04
C LEU A 588 -13.78 -0.75 -25.62
N SER A 589 -13.80 -1.83 -24.85
CA SER A 589 -14.44 -3.08 -25.29
C SER A 589 -15.92 -2.86 -25.65
N PRO A 590 -16.43 -3.52 -26.70
CA PRO A 590 -17.84 -3.54 -27.04
C PRO A 590 -18.69 -4.43 -26.13
N SER A 591 -18.12 -5.24 -25.23
CA SER A 591 -18.86 -6.16 -24.34
C SER A 591 -19.80 -5.46 -23.35
N TYR A 592 -19.53 -4.20 -23.01
CA TYR A 592 -20.22 -3.41 -21.98
C TYR A 592 -20.14 -1.90 -22.30
N PRO A 593 -20.93 -1.03 -21.63
CA PRO A 593 -20.87 0.41 -21.84
C PRO A 593 -19.50 0.99 -21.50
N THR A 594 -19.06 2.04 -22.20
CA THR A 594 -17.72 2.64 -21.99
C THR A 594 -17.52 3.20 -20.57
N ASN A 595 -18.59 3.53 -19.85
CA ASN A 595 -18.55 3.95 -18.45
C ASN A 595 -18.77 2.81 -17.44
N ALA A 596 -18.87 1.55 -17.86
CA ALA A 596 -19.09 0.41 -16.97
C ALA A 596 -17.80 -0.15 -16.36
N LEU A 597 -16.64 -0.01 -17.03
CA LEU A 597 -15.34 -0.42 -16.50
C LEU A 597 -14.32 0.71 -16.61
N ALA A 598 -13.83 1.16 -15.45
CA ALA A 598 -12.76 2.13 -15.33
C ALA A 598 -11.55 1.55 -14.58
N PHE A 599 -10.36 1.98 -14.94
CA PHE A 599 -9.11 1.70 -14.24
C PHE A 599 -8.55 3.01 -13.68
N ILE A 600 -8.07 3.01 -12.43
CA ILE A 600 -7.45 4.17 -11.79
C ILE A 600 -6.08 3.75 -11.26
N GLY A 601 -5.07 4.59 -11.47
CA GLY A 601 -3.69 4.32 -11.05
C GLY A 601 -2.93 3.37 -11.99
N LEU A 602 -3.32 3.31 -13.27
CA LEU A 602 -2.51 2.63 -14.30
C LEU A 602 -1.28 3.43 -14.75
N PRO A 603 -1.34 4.77 -14.94
CA PRO A 603 -0.19 5.58 -15.29
C PRO A 603 1.01 5.41 -14.35
N THR A 604 2.21 5.36 -14.93
CA THR A 604 3.51 5.22 -14.24
C THR A 604 4.43 6.37 -14.66
N PHE A 605 5.47 6.64 -13.86
CA PHE A 605 6.28 7.87 -13.96
C PHE A 605 5.39 9.13 -13.85
N ILE A 606 4.60 9.18 -12.78
CA ILE A 606 3.68 10.28 -12.52
C ILE A 606 3.55 10.55 -11.02
N ALA A 607 3.12 11.75 -10.65
CA ALA A 607 2.70 12.04 -9.30
C ALA A 607 1.43 11.25 -8.98
N ASN A 608 1.57 10.15 -8.22
CA ASN A 608 0.51 9.16 -7.97
C ASN A 608 -0.80 9.82 -7.48
N CYS A 609 -0.83 10.39 -6.28
CA CYS A 609 -2.07 10.90 -5.68
C CYS A 609 -2.75 12.05 -6.46
N PRO A 610 -2.03 13.04 -7.04
CA PRO A 610 -2.63 14.02 -7.95
C PRO A 610 -3.26 13.39 -9.20
N SER A 611 -2.56 12.44 -9.83
CA SER A 611 -3.05 11.74 -11.02
C SER A 611 -4.23 10.82 -10.71
N ASP A 612 -4.20 10.14 -9.56
CA ASP A 612 -5.30 9.32 -9.08
C ASP A 612 -6.57 10.16 -8.90
N ILE A 613 -6.47 11.41 -8.43
CA ILE A 613 -7.59 12.36 -8.32
C ILE A 613 -8.05 12.85 -9.70
N ALA A 614 -7.15 13.22 -10.61
CA ALA A 614 -7.51 13.63 -11.97
C ALA A 614 -8.26 12.52 -12.74
N GLN A 615 -7.74 11.29 -12.67
CA GLN A 615 -8.38 10.09 -13.21
C GLN A 615 -9.75 9.84 -12.56
N SER A 616 -9.84 9.99 -11.23
CA SER A 616 -11.08 9.77 -10.48
C SER A 616 -12.18 10.78 -10.84
N LEU A 617 -11.84 12.07 -10.99
CA LEU A 617 -12.76 13.10 -11.45
C LEU A 617 -13.32 12.75 -12.84
N PHE A 618 -12.44 12.44 -13.79
CA PHE A 618 -12.85 12.06 -15.14
C PHE A 618 -13.75 10.82 -15.15
N ALA A 619 -13.36 9.75 -14.45
CA ALA A 619 -14.13 8.52 -14.36
C ALA A 619 -15.48 8.72 -13.66
N ALA A 620 -15.54 9.49 -12.56
CA ALA A 620 -16.76 9.68 -11.80
C ALA A 620 -17.82 10.47 -12.58
N HIS A 621 -17.42 11.52 -13.29
CA HIS A 621 -18.33 12.28 -14.15
C HIS A 621 -18.81 11.44 -15.35
N ALA A 622 -17.96 10.59 -15.94
CA ALA A 622 -18.34 9.66 -17.00
C ALA A 622 -19.31 8.55 -16.52
N ILE A 623 -19.15 8.07 -15.28
CA ILE A 623 -20.04 7.11 -14.63
C ILE A 623 -21.42 7.75 -14.36
N ILE A 624 -21.45 8.97 -13.79
CA ILE A 624 -22.69 9.75 -13.56
C ILE A 624 -23.44 10.00 -14.87
N ASN A 625 -22.74 10.56 -15.86
CA ASN A 625 -23.32 11.06 -17.10
C ASN A 625 -22.51 10.54 -18.30
N PRO A 626 -22.83 9.36 -18.85
CA PRO A 626 -22.16 8.83 -20.03
C PRO A 626 -22.27 9.74 -21.26
N SER A 627 -23.25 10.65 -21.32
CA SER A 627 -23.42 11.57 -22.45
C SER A 627 -22.33 12.65 -22.56
N ILE A 628 -21.43 12.80 -21.58
CA ILE A 628 -20.23 13.62 -21.74
C ILE A 628 -19.20 12.98 -22.67
N LEU A 629 -19.27 11.65 -22.86
CA LEU A 629 -18.36 10.92 -23.73
C LEU A 629 -18.87 10.94 -25.18
N PRO A 630 -18.00 11.14 -26.18
CA PRO A 630 -18.34 10.86 -27.57
C PRO A 630 -18.53 9.34 -27.79
N SER A 631 -19.00 8.95 -28.98
CA SER A 631 -19.21 7.55 -29.32
C SER A 631 -17.91 6.71 -29.21
N ARG A 632 -18.05 5.42 -28.87
CA ARG A 632 -16.93 4.46 -28.76
C ARG A 632 -16.02 4.49 -30.00
N GLN A 633 -16.59 4.65 -31.21
CA GLN A 633 -15.82 4.76 -32.45
C GLN A 633 -14.95 6.03 -32.52
N LYS A 634 -15.41 7.17 -31.98
CA LYS A 634 -14.60 8.38 -31.90
C LYS A 634 -13.50 8.24 -30.83
N LEU A 635 -13.80 7.64 -29.68
CA LEU A 635 -12.81 7.35 -28.63
C LEU A 635 -11.70 6.40 -29.12
N LEU A 636 -12.04 5.38 -29.92
CA LEU A 636 -11.06 4.51 -30.58
C LEU A 636 -10.17 5.28 -31.56
N LYS A 637 -10.74 6.17 -32.39
CA LYS A 637 -9.95 7.03 -33.29
C LYS A 637 -9.02 8.00 -32.55
N GLU A 638 -9.45 8.53 -31.40
CA GLU A 638 -8.60 9.35 -30.54
C GLU A 638 -7.44 8.53 -29.93
N LEU A 639 -7.69 7.28 -29.51
CA LEU A 639 -6.65 6.36 -29.06
C LEU A 639 -5.67 6.00 -30.20
N GLU A 640 -6.16 5.69 -31.39
CA GLU A 640 -5.33 5.43 -32.59
C GLU A 640 -4.45 6.64 -32.96
N ALA A 641 -4.99 7.86 -32.88
CA ALA A 641 -4.25 9.08 -33.11
C ALA A 641 -3.15 9.33 -32.06
N TYR A 642 -3.44 9.06 -30.77
CA TYR A 642 -2.45 9.10 -29.70
C TYR A 642 -1.34 8.06 -29.92
N GLU A 643 -1.68 6.81 -30.25
CA GLU A 643 -0.68 5.78 -30.57
C GLU A 643 0.16 6.15 -31.80
N ALA A 644 -0.44 6.77 -32.82
CA ALA A 644 0.29 7.28 -33.98
C ALA A 644 1.26 8.41 -33.60
N TYR A 645 0.87 9.30 -32.68
CA TYR A 645 1.76 10.31 -32.10
C TYR A 645 2.92 9.68 -31.31
N VAL A 646 2.67 8.65 -30.48
CA VAL A 646 3.74 7.93 -29.76
C VAL A 646 4.72 7.29 -30.74
N ARG A 647 4.23 6.64 -31.81
CA ARG A 647 5.07 6.06 -32.89
C ARG A 647 5.86 7.13 -33.65
N ALA A 648 5.26 8.29 -33.92
CA ALA A 648 5.95 9.41 -34.58
C ALA A 648 7.11 9.98 -33.75
N ASN A 649 7.06 9.82 -32.42
CA ASN A 649 8.16 10.16 -31.51
C ASN A 649 9.18 9.01 -31.31
N GLY A 650 9.14 7.96 -32.15
CA GLY A 650 10.11 6.87 -32.16
C GLY A 650 9.90 5.81 -31.09
N ARG A 651 8.67 5.65 -30.57
CA ARG A 651 8.34 4.75 -29.44
C ARG A 651 7.20 3.78 -29.79
N ASP A 652 7.12 2.63 -29.12
CA ASP A 652 6.04 1.67 -29.31
C ASP A 652 5.05 1.72 -28.12
N PRO A 653 3.81 2.20 -28.30
CA PRO A 653 2.83 2.29 -27.21
C PRO A 653 2.57 0.94 -26.51
N TYR A 654 2.78 -0.20 -27.18
CA TYR A 654 2.60 -1.53 -26.59
C TYR A 654 3.85 -2.03 -25.82
N ILE A 655 4.98 -1.33 -25.94
CA ILE A 655 6.19 -1.56 -25.12
C ILE A 655 6.24 -0.58 -23.96
N ASN A 656 5.95 0.70 -24.20
CA ASN A 656 5.90 1.77 -23.19
C ASN A 656 4.68 1.61 -22.25
N GLY A 657 3.56 1.13 -22.77
CA GLY A 657 2.35 0.84 -22.01
C GLY A 657 1.74 2.06 -21.33
N HIS A 658 1.66 2.04 -20.00
CA HIS A 658 1.12 3.15 -19.19
C HIS A 658 2.20 4.11 -18.67
N GLN A 659 3.38 4.15 -19.27
CA GLN A 659 4.45 5.09 -18.88
C GLN A 659 4.16 6.50 -19.41
N MET A 660 4.24 7.50 -18.52
CA MET A 660 4.29 8.92 -18.88
C MET A 660 5.76 9.29 -19.09
N LEU A 661 6.14 9.61 -20.31
CA LEU A 661 7.54 9.53 -20.75
C LEU A 661 8.28 10.86 -20.66
N THR A 662 7.54 11.97 -20.51
CA THR A 662 8.11 13.29 -20.23
C THR A 662 7.43 13.96 -19.03
N LYS A 663 8.17 14.85 -18.34
CA LYS A 663 7.65 15.66 -17.21
C LYS A 663 6.38 16.44 -17.58
N ILE A 664 6.38 16.95 -18.82
CA ILE A 664 5.32 17.75 -19.43
C ILE A 664 4.08 16.88 -19.64
N GLU A 665 4.21 15.77 -20.39
CA GLU A 665 3.17 14.76 -20.62
C GLU A 665 2.53 14.26 -19.31
N SER A 666 3.33 14.00 -18.29
CA SER A 666 2.87 13.55 -16.96
C SER A 666 1.96 14.57 -16.26
N SER A 667 2.21 15.87 -16.45
CA SER A 667 1.42 16.96 -15.87
C SER A 667 0.24 17.37 -16.77
N ASP A 668 0.45 17.37 -18.08
CA ASP A 668 -0.52 17.77 -19.09
C ASP A 668 -1.61 16.70 -19.26
N TYR A 669 -1.30 15.41 -19.08
CA TYR A 669 -2.30 14.34 -18.96
C TYR A 669 -3.33 14.63 -17.86
N GLN A 670 -2.88 15.10 -16.70
CA GLN A 670 -3.75 15.42 -15.56
C GLN A 670 -4.59 16.68 -15.84
N ASP A 671 -3.97 17.71 -16.42
CA ASP A 671 -4.70 18.90 -16.86
C ASP A 671 -5.75 18.55 -17.93
N GLU A 672 -5.42 17.79 -18.97
CA GLU A 672 -6.33 17.41 -20.06
C GLU A 672 -7.57 16.66 -19.56
N LEU A 673 -7.43 15.77 -18.58
CA LEU A 673 -8.56 15.06 -17.97
C LEU A 673 -9.57 16.03 -17.33
N VAL A 674 -9.07 17.10 -16.72
CA VAL A 674 -9.87 18.09 -15.99
C VAL A 674 -10.36 19.22 -16.92
N GLU A 675 -9.56 19.62 -17.92
CA GLU A 675 -9.94 20.50 -19.03
C GLU A 675 -11.09 19.88 -19.83
N PHE A 676 -11.06 18.57 -20.13
CA PHE A 676 -12.16 17.87 -20.79
C PHE A 676 -13.49 18.03 -20.02
N LEU A 677 -13.47 17.92 -18.69
CA LEU A 677 -14.66 18.13 -17.85
C LEU A 677 -15.12 19.59 -17.84
N LYS A 678 -14.19 20.54 -17.89
CA LYS A 678 -14.49 21.98 -18.02
C LYS A 678 -15.12 22.29 -19.37
N ASP A 679 -14.63 21.68 -20.44
CA ASP A 679 -15.14 21.82 -21.80
C ASP A 679 -16.54 21.25 -21.95
N MET A 680 -16.78 20.05 -21.43
CA MET A 680 -18.10 19.41 -21.38
C MET A 680 -19.06 20.01 -20.34
N ASN A 681 -18.70 21.13 -19.71
CA ASN A 681 -19.47 21.81 -18.65
C ASN A 681 -19.85 20.91 -17.45
N ALA A 682 -19.11 19.83 -17.23
CA ALA A 682 -19.31 18.90 -16.12
C ALA A 682 -18.76 19.45 -14.79
N ILE A 683 -17.74 20.33 -14.85
CA ILE A 683 -17.22 21.10 -13.71
C ILE A 683 -17.06 22.59 -14.09
N PRO A 684 -16.99 23.52 -13.11
CA PRO A 684 -16.85 24.95 -13.40
C PRO A 684 -15.57 25.31 -14.15
N ARG A 685 -15.67 26.23 -15.11
CA ARG A 685 -14.52 26.86 -15.77
C ARG A 685 -13.97 27.97 -14.88
N ASP A 686 -12.92 27.67 -14.14
CA ASP A 686 -12.23 28.58 -13.20
C ASP A 686 -10.99 29.29 -13.78
N GLY A 687 -10.61 28.94 -15.02
CA GLY A 687 -9.42 29.49 -15.70
C GLY A 687 -8.08 29.00 -15.14
N LYS A 688 -8.07 27.96 -14.31
CA LYS A 688 -6.85 27.40 -13.70
C LYS A 688 -6.54 26.02 -14.23
N LYS A 689 -5.25 25.69 -14.36
CA LYS A 689 -4.77 24.32 -14.52
C LYS A 689 -5.05 23.50 -13.26
N PHE A 690 -5.15 22.18 -13.41
CA PHE A 690 -5.32 21.27 -12.28
C PHE A 690 -4.00 21.06 -11.55
N VAL A 691 -2.91 20.83 -12.30
CA VAL A 691 -1.57 20.69 -11.73
C VAL A 691 -1.01 22.06 -11.37
N GLU A 692 -0.67 22.25 -10.11
CA GLU A 692 -0.10 23.49 -9.59
C GLU A 692 1.29 23.75 -10.18
N GLU A 693 1.62 25.01 -10.44
CA GLU A 693 2.89 25.44 -11.07
C GLU A 693 4.12 24.90 -10.32
N TRP A 694 4.11 24.95 -8.98
CA TRP A 694 5.21 24.43 -8.15
C TRP A 694 5.42 22.91 -8.27
N ARG A 695 4.39 22.11 -8.65
CA ARG A 695 4.54 20.67 -8.94
C ARG A 695 5.20 20.43 -10.29
N ARG A 696 5.20 21.41 -11.19
CA ARG A 696 5.94 21.39 -12.46
C ARG A 696 7.38 21.84 -12.24
N ASP A 697 7.58 22.91 -11.46
CA ASP A 697 8.91 23.45 -11.11
C ASP A 697 9.79 22.45 -10.34
N ILE A 698 9.18 21.54 -9.56
CA ILE A 698 9.92 20.58 -8.72
C ILE A 698 10.92 19.71 -9.51
N PHE A 699 10.63 19.45 -10.78
CA PHE A 699 11.49 18.64 -11.64
C PHE A 699 12.76 19.38 -12.09
N GLU A 700 12.86 20.69 -11.84
CA GLU A 700 14.04 21.52 -12.08
C GLU A 700 14.89 21.70 -10.81
N TYR A 701 14.45 21.18 -9.66
CA TYR A 701 15.19 21.25 -8.39
C TYR A 701 16.30 20.18 -8.30
N GLN A 702 17.32 20.33 -9.16
CA GLN A 702 18.46 19.40 -9.33
C GLN A 702 19.38 19.22 -8.11
N TYR A 703 19.14 19.97 -7.02
CA TYR A 703 19.90 19.93 -5.78
C TYR A 703 19.05 19.46 -4.58
N LEU A 704 17.76 19.19 -4.77
CA LEU A 704 16.81 18.99 -3.67
C LEU A 704 17.14 17.76 -2.81
N LYS A 705 17.51 16.64 -3.44
CA LYS A 705 17.75 15.39 -2.73
C LYS A 705 19.07 15.43 -1.98
N ARG A 706 20.15 15.93 -2.59
CA ARG A 706 21.43 16.18 -1.89
C ARG A 706 21.28 17.20 -0.75
N GLY A 707 20.52 18.27 -0.99
CA GLY A 707 20.21 19.28 0.02
C GLY A 707 19.51 18.69 1.22
N TRP A 708 18.49 17.85 0.99
CA TRP A 708 17.78 17.17 2.06
C TRP A 708 18.67 16.17 2.81
N LYS A 709 19.41 15.31 2.09
CA LYS A 709 20.35 14.35 2.70
C LYS A 709 21.34 15.06 3.64
N ARG A 710 21.89 16.20 3.23
CA ARG A 710 22.78 16.99 4.10
C ARG A 710 22.06 17.60 5.31
N ILE A 711 20.82 18.06 5.16
CA ILE A 711 20.01 18.58 6.27
C ILE A 711 19.77 17.48 7.33
N GLU A 712 19.62 16.23 6.90
CA GLU A 712 19.54 15.04 7.76
C GLU A 712 20.88 14.68 8.41
N GLU A 713 21.99 14.70 7.66
CA GLU A 713 23.36 14.53 8.20
C GLU A 713 23.70 15.59 9.27
N LEU A 714 23.20 16.83 9.11
CA LEU A 714 23.32 17.91 10.09
C LEU A 714 22.35 17.78 11.28
N GLY A 715 21.39 16.84 11.23
CA GLY A 715 20.38 16.64 12.29
C GLY A 715 19.33 17.75 12.39
N THR A 716 19.17 18.60 11.37
CA THR A 716 18.29 19.80 11.43
C THR A 716 16.94 19.64 10.72
N GLY A 717 16.66 18.50 10.07
CA GLY A 717 15.46 18.31 9.23
C GLY A 717 14.11 18.58 9.93
N GLN A 718 14.02 18.35 11.25
CA GLN A 718 12.81 18.71 12.01
C GLN A 718 12.58 20.22 12.10
N ASP A 719 13.63 21.04 12.20
CA ASP A 719 13.50 22.49 12.26
C ASP A 719 13.12 23.08 10.89
N TRP A 720 13.59 22.49 9.79
CA TRP A 720 13.21 22.88 8.43
C TRP A 720 11.73 22.61 8.11
N THR A 721 11.17 21.53 8.66
CA THR A 721 9.77 21.09 8.44
C THR A 721 8.81 21.58 9.53
N LYS A 722 9.33 22.31 10.53
CA LYS A 722 8.57 22.85 11.66
C LYS A 722 7.58 23.92 11.21
N GLY A 723 6.29 23.66 11.43
CA GLY A 723 5.23 24.60 11.08
C GLY A 723 4.83 24.64 9.60
N VAL A 724 5.44 23.80 8.76
CA VAL A 724 5.08 23.64 7.34
C VAL A 724 3.75 22.87 7.26
N ARG A 725 2.64 23.58 7.03
CA ARG A 725 1.26 23.06 7.13
C ARG A 725 0.49 23.04 5.81
N THR A 726 0.86 23.90 4.87
CA THR A 726 0.14 24.11 3.59
C THR A 726 1.01 23.69 2.41
N GLU A 727 0.39 23.38 1.27
CA GLU A 727 1.11 23.01 0.04
C GLU A 727 2.05 24.14 -0.42
N SER A 728 1.68 25.41 -0.28
CA SER A 728 2.54 26.56 -0.57
C SER A 728 3.76 26.67 0.35
N GLN A 729 3.61 26.33 1.64
CA GLN A 729 4.75 26.25 2.56
C GLN A 729 5.67 25.07 2.26
N TRP A 730 5.12 23.94 1.80
CA TRP A 730 5.90 22.80 1.32
C TRP A 730 6.67 23.14 0.03
N ALA A 731 6.04 23.85 -0.91
CA ALA A 731 6.69 24.35 -2.12
C ALA A 731 7.86 25.32 -1.80
N ASP A 732 7.62 26.29 -0.91
CA ASP A 732 8.67 27.19 -0.41
C ASP A 732 9.81 26.44 0.28
N LEU A 733 9.50 25.44 1.12
CA LEU A 733 10.53 24.60 1.75
C LEU A 733 11.44 23.95 0.71
N MET A 734 10.87 23.28 -0.30
CA MET A 734 11.66 22.59 -1.32
C MET A 734 12.55 23.56 -2.09
N LYS A 735 12.01 24.72 -2.49
CA LYS A 735 12.79 25.78 -3.13
C LYS A 735 13.94 26.25 -2.25
N ARG A 736 13.69 26.54 -0.97
CA ARG A 736 14.73 26.97 -0.02
C ARG A 736 15.82 25.91 0.20
N VAL A 737 15.47 24.62 0.22
CA VAL A 737 16.45 23.53 0.34
C VAL A 737 17.33 23.44 -0.90
N ASN A 738 16.73 23.47 -2.10
CA ASN A 738 17.44 23.48 -3.37
C ASN A 738 18.41 24.68 -3.48
N ASP A 739 17.91 25.89 -3.21
CA ASP A 739 18.70 27.12 -3.30
C ASP A 739 19.77 27.23 -2.20
N TRP A 740 19.56 26.61 -1.03
CA TRP A 740 20.57 26.48 0.01
C TRP A 740 21.69 25.51 -0.40
N GLN A 741 21.33 24.33 -0.90
CA GLN A 741 22.29 23.34 -1.35
C GLN A 741 23.17 23.85 -2.49
N LYS A 742 22.57 24.50 -3.49
CA LYS A 742 23.31 25.10 -4.60
C LYS A 742 24.36 26.09 -4.11
N ARG A 743 23.96 27.07 -3.28
CA ARG A 743 24.88 28.06 -2.69
C ARG A 743 25.98 27.43 -1.84
N TRP A 744 25.70 26.30 -1.20
CA TRP A 744 26.72 25.55 -0.46
C TRP A 744 27.71 24.86 -1.40
N GLU A 745 27.26 24.23 -2.50
CA GLU A 745 28.15 23.59 -3.48
C GLU A 745 29.03 24.64 -4.18
N ASP A 746 28.43 25.75 -4.62
CA ASP A 746 29.13 26.91 -5.18
C ASP A 746 30.22 27.43 -4.22
N ALA A 747 29.91 27.60 -2.94
CA ALA A 747 30.83 28.14 -1.93
C ALA A 747 31.97 27.19 -1.54
N ASN A 748 31.82 25.89 -1.78
CA ASN A 748 32.85 24.88 -1.49
C ASN A 748 33.60 24.43 -2.76
N GLY A 749 33.30 25.02 -3.93
CA GLY A 749 33.94 24.67 -5.20
C GLY A 749 33.64 23.23 -5.66
N ILE A 750 32.49 22.68 -5.26
CA ILE A 750 32.08 21.33 -5.62
C ILE A 750 31.37 21.37 -6.96
N GLU A 751 31.87 20.58 -7.91
CA GLU A 751 31.30 20.48 -9.26
C GLU A 751 29.85 19.97 -9.20
N PHE A 752 28.99 20.59 -10.00
CA PHE A 752 27.59 20.20 -10.08
C PHE A 752 27.43 18.76 -10.58
N ARG A 753 26.73 17.96 -9.80
CA ARG A 753 26.18 16.66 -10.21
C ARG A 753 24.66 16.77 -10.29
N ALA A 754 24.01 16.12 -11.24
CA ALA A 754 22.55 16.17 -11.38
C ALA A 754 21.87 15.16 -10.44
N ASP A 755 20.84 15.58 -9.69
CA ASP A 755 19.97 14.64 -8.96
C ASP A 755 19.06 13.87 -9.95
N MET A 756 19.58 12.77 -10.48
CA MET A 756 18.89 11.93 -11.47
C MET A 756 17.65 11.19 -10.92
N ASP A 757 17.36 11.27 -9.63
CA ASP A 757 16.14 10.69 -9.05
C ASP A 757 14.86 11.49 -9.33
N LEU A 758 14.98 12.78 -9.67
CA LEU A 758 13.85 13.59 -10.17
C LEU A 758 13.91 13.80 -11.69
N VAL A 759 15.10 13.71 -12.29
CA VAL A 759 15.33 14.01 -13.71
C VAL A 759 15.35 12.75 -14.58
N GLY A 760 15.92 11.65 -14.10
CA GLY A 760 16.18 10.41 -14.84
C GLY A 760 14.96 9.54 -15.14
N TYR A 761 13.80 9.81 -14.52
CA TYR A 761 12.54 9.15 -14.88
C TYR A 761 11.96 9.62 -16.24
N PHE A 762 12.38 10.79 -16.73
CA PHE A 762 11.74 11.47 -17.85
C PHE A 762 12.68 11.86 -19.00
N GLY A 763 13.95 11.46 -18.92
CA GLY A 763 14.99 11.80 -19.89
C GLY A 763 15.72 10.57 -20.43
N ASN A 764 15.44 10.23 -21.69
CA ASN A 764 16.29 9.44 -22.60
C ASN A 764 16.68 7.99 -22.25
N GLN A 765 16.21 7.38 -21.14
CA GLN A 765 16.76 6.08 -20.69
C GLN A 765 16.12 4.78 -21.24
N TRP A 766 15.09 4.84 -22.11
CA TRP A 766 14.26 3.65 -22.43
C TRP A 766 13.77 3.54 -23.88
N THR A 767 14.69 3.33 -24.83
CA THR A 767 14.41 2.83 -26.20
C THR A 767 15.03 1.47 -26.40
#